data_AF-A0A8T5GXI7-F1
#
_entry.id   AF-A0A8T5GXI7-F1
#
_cell.length_a   1.000
_cell.length_b   1.000
_cell.length_c   1.000
_cell.angle_alpha   90.00
_cell.angle_beta   90.00
_cell.angle_gamma   90.00
#
_symmetry.space_group_name_H-M   'P 1'
#
loop_
_entity.id
_entity.type
_entity.pdbx_description
1 polymer ?
#
loop_
_entity_poly.entity_id
_entity_poly.type
_entity_poly.pdbx_seq_one_letter_code
_entity_poly.pdbx_strand_id
1 'polypeptide(L)'
;QVRHNLDTSFSNTVDTTLVVGNLSFNPLNSGGFSEADRWAAHVVPASYSGLSLGESRSAVLGFQGPYDDYPLAGTITISLTATPSINGPAIPNVLVSEVTRNMTIVVPSIQDAEILDLGPFDVPLGEETGLDLAFANTGNDLTSYRLSVLDDLPNGWITSLNTTTSTSNIIDDLPADVADYPIFGNSHITDFRLTVTSDPSAPAYTIQPINIKVEDKDTGLLIGVETVDIRVGPFINATLSPTNQTVPINASQMETPLTRVYVTNTGNAPATYSIWLDDSQAGDVEFSLETPNQILIAPGFEDSIKVRMNAASNADSDSFYMATVWVSTDTGMNLSANIVANVSEQRSLLIDAPEQMGVLPGQEQVVNFTVTNLGNLAEDFDVIASVEGGWEVIPETQSMTLITDEVIQGSVTVMVPEIGEEEGLDDGSVHNLTIRLAYPATGITAGIANVELVISPMFMLDVKEWPYEVEFSRQTNRTWEATIVNVGNKDVTVNLTYEIFKPGFVTTSDEWSFVEGPSQLTLPRNSNVSFSFIILAEDESPDLDLRSHLVLTLTPQDSSVEGIEYLNTTLVMSRFFKISDYVLQPPQDDGAVEVNMIYSHIPRGPSTPVSYELELCSATRLFDFEANGLDSANYPWTFTLQITEVNGSISSYSLPLINVDCGQTSAGAESRYTLPESVAWNPNLIKILVDMPDKPNLITEDGWDLEFKLFHPSENAGYTISDNETFRFELDVYADPVVKRVWISEGTFQEGTDSVLSATIRNEGTSQALIFEVSASCSGSIINTSPNPIVQLGPDEEVTVEWNLTTQKIDWWAQSIDGTCVVDIDAPFLSKNVIGNDRLIYEDEVYSWSPDQSSSFVALVVFTLLSLILSRLTGQNEKFRLFAVYSGILGLGFAFHLINVLFWGPLVLLVAALMVWKMTWSSTDEFRLIHEDYQRARKGVSTLYADHFQALADSRRQLRIILSLPLLGMLGVVLGIPPQLEMNQTNLVSLGGYVGIVTIGVWILVKRADSLYGGLYGRLTDIEIKATRIERDLSDPARLLSDLANEGIDLSEIFDEPPANVDSGLLDNLSIDGILGDEEVRDDA
;
A
#
# COMPACT_ATOMS: atom_id res chain seq x y z
N GLN A 1 -76.93 -74.15 -119.70
CA GLN A 1 -77.51 -74.69 -120.94
C GLN A 1 -77.30 -76.19 -120.98
N VAL A 2 -78.34 -76.98 -121.22
CA VAL A 2 -78.21 -78.43 -121.43
C VAL A 2 -77.81 -78.71 -122.88
N ARG A 3 -76.81 -79.58 -123.10
CA ARG A 3 -76.30 -79.94 -124.44
C ARG A 3 -76.08 -81.47 -124.51
N HIS A 4 -76.35 -82.08 -125.66
CA HIS A 4 -75.97 -83.47 -125.96
C HIS A 4 -75.39 -83.63 -127.37
N ASN A 5 -74.92 -84.83 -127.69
CA ASN A 5 -74.39 -85.23 -129.01
C ASN A 5 -75.10 -86.46 -129.65
N LEU A 6 -76.35 -86.80 -129.30
CA LEU A 6 -77.09 -87.96 -129.85
C LEU A 6 -77.74 -87.68 -131.24
N ASP A 7 -77.79 -88.70 -132.12
CA ASP A 7 -78.21 -88.60 -133.55
C ASP A 7 -79.71 -88.90 -133.84
N THR A 8 -80.51 -89.41 -132.90
CA THR A 8 -81.97 -89.62 -133.04
C THR A 8 -82.77 -88.72 -132.10
N SER A 9 -84.08 -88.52 -132.37
CA SER A 9 -84.92 -87.61 -131.58
C SER A 9 -85.03 -88.08 -130.12
N PHE A 10 -84.46 -87.30 -129.20
CA PHE A 10 -84.45 -87.56 -127.76
C PHE A 10 -85.74 -87.03 -127.12
N SER A 11 -86.61 -87.95 -126.71
CA SER A 11 -87.91 -87.60 -126.13
C SER A 11 -87.88 -87.39 -124.60
N ASN A 12 -86.74 -87.62 -123.94
CA ASN A 12 -86.61 -87.50 -122.50
C ASN A 12 -86.16 -86.08 -122.10
N THR A 13 -86.44 -85.68 -120.87
CA THR A 13 -86.01 -84.38 -120.33
C THR A 13 -84.81 -84.55 -119.39
N VAL A 14 -84.01 -83.49 -119.20
CA VAL A 14 -82.80 -83.49 -118.35
C VAL A 14 -83.02 -82.62 -117.12
N ASP A 15 -82.61 -83.11 -115.98
CA ASP A 15 -82.53 -82.35 -114.73
C ASP A 15 -81.07 -81.99 -114.44
N THR A 16 -80.81 -80.93 -113.68
CA THR A 16 -79.46 -80.59 -113.23
C THR A 16 -79.47 -79.92 -111.87
N THR A 17 -78.43 -80.20 -111.07
CA THR A 17 -78.21 -79.61 -109.75
C THR A 17 -76.89 -78.83 -109.70
N LEU A 18 -76.90 -77.66 -109.07
CA LEU A 18 -75.75 -76.79 -108.82
C LEU A 18 -75.37 -76.87 -107.33
N VAL A 19 -74.09 -77.07 -107.03
CA VAL A 19 -73.55 -77.17 -105.67
C VAL A 19 -72.32 -76.27 -105.52
N VAL A 20 -72.30 -75.45 -104.47
CA VAL A 20 -71.15 -74.63 -104.07
C VAL A 20 -70.17 -75.51 -103.28
N GLY A 21 -68.89 -75.52 -103.64
CA GLY A 21 -67.83 -76.22 -102.91
C GLY A 21 -67.25 -75.38 -101.77
N ASN A 22 -66.33 -75.96 -101.01
CA ASN A 22 -65.75 -75.30 -99.83
C ASN A 22 -64.98 -74.02 -100.20
N LEU A 23 -65.08 -73.02 -99.32
CA LEU A 23 -64.36 -71.76 -99.39
C LEU A 23 -62.94 -71.93 -98.84
N SER A 24 -61.98 -71.17 -99.36
CA SER A 24 -60.61 -71.10 -98.82
C SER A 24 -60.11 -69.66 -98.75
N PHE A 25 -59.31 -69.33 -97.74
CA PHE A 25 -58.71 -68.00 -97.53
C PHE A 25 -57.18 -68.06 -97.48
N ASN A 26 -56.53 -67.02 -97.99
CA ASN A 26 -55.08 -66.82 -97.89
C ASN A 26 -54.80 -65.41 -97.32
N PRO A 27 -54.21 -65.28 -96.12
CA PRO A 27 -53.91 -63.98 -95.49
C PRO A 27 -52.83 -63.19 -96.25
N LEU A 28 -52.79 -61.88 -96.04
CA LEU A 28 -51.81 -60.99 -96.68
C LEU A 28 -50.40 -61.14 -96.06
N ASN A 29 -50.27 -61.02 -94.73
CA ASN A 29 -49.00 -61.16 -94.01
C ASN A 29 -48.95 -62.44 -93.16
N SER A 30 -49.76 -62.51 -92.10
CA SER A 30 -49.83 -63.68 -91.20
C SER A 30 -51.16 -63.71 -90.43
N GLY A 31 -51.52 -64.85 -89.83
CA GLY A 31 -52.81 -65.04 -89.11
C GLY A 31 -53.99 -65.41 -90.03
N GLY A 32 -55.15 -65.75 -89.47
CA GLY A 32 -56.39 -65.94 -90.26
C GLY A 32 -56.62 -67.30 -90.94
N PHE A 33 -55.99 -68.38 -90.48
CA PHE A 33 -56.19 -69.73 -91.05
C PHE A 33 -57.66 -70.20 -91.02
N SER A 34 -58.50 -69.61 -90.16
CA SER A 34 -59.93 -69.91 -90.02
C SER A 34 -60.84 -68.84 -90.64
N GLU A 35 -60.29 -67.80 -91.27
CA GLU A 35 -61.09 -66.68 -91.82
C GLU A 35 -62.09 -67.18 -92.87
N ALA A 36 -61.75 -68.22 -93.65
CA ALA A 36 -62.66 -68.81 -94.62
C ALA A 36 -63.99 -69.30 -94.02
N ASP A 37 -64.00 -69.73 -92.75
CA ASP A 37 -65.19 -70.24 -92.07
C ASP A 37 -66.19 -69.13 -91.69
N ARG A 38 -65.74 -67.87 -91.68
CA ARG A 38 -66.60 -66.70 -91.43
C ARG A 38 -67.36 -66.25 -92.67
N TRP A 39 -67.02 -66.81 -93.83
CA TRP A 39 -67.65 -66.49 -95.11
C TRP A 39 -68.57 -67.63 -95.55
N ALA A 40 -69.70 -67.29 -96.16
CA ALA A 40 -70.66 -68.27 -96.66
C ALA A 40 -71.09 -67.95 -98.10
N ALA A 41 -71.35 -68.99 -98.90
CA ALA A 41 -71.85 -68.84 -100.26
C ALA A 41 -72.90 -69.89 -100.61
N HIS A 42 -73.94 -69.48 -101.35
CA HIS A 42 -75.06 -70.35 -101.73
C HIS A 42 -75.63 -69.97 -103.11
N VAL A 43 -76.21 -70.95 -103.82
CA VAL A 43 -76.75 -70.77 -105.18
C VAL A 43 -78.24 -71.07 -105.26
N VAL A 44 -79.03 -70.24 -105.94
CA VAL A 44 -80.49 -70.42 -106.10
C VAL A 44 -80.96 -69.99 -107.50
N PRO A 45 -81.85 -70.75 -108.17
CA PRO A 45 -82.24 -72.12 -107.86
C PRO A 45 -81.06 -73.09 -108.00
N ALA A 46 -80.92 -74.00 -107.03
CA ALA A 46 -79.89 -75.02 -107.04
C ALA A 46 -80.26 -76.25 -107.88
N SER A 47 -81.50 -76.38 -108.34
CA SER A 47 -81.92 -77.49 -109.20
C SER A 47 -82.90 -77.05 -110.28
N TYR A 48 -82.83 -77.72 -111.42
CA TYR A 48 -83.74 -77.53 -112.55
C TYR A 48 -84.18 -78.89 -113.05
N SER A 49 -85.47 -79.03 -113.36
CA SER A 49 -86.02 -80.26 -113.91
C SER A 49 -86.80 -80.06 -115.20
N GLY A 50 -86.93 -81.14 -115.97
CA GLY A 50 -87.74 -81.14 -117.18
C GLY A 50 -87.09 -80.38 -118.35
N LEU A 51 -85.79 -80.07 -118.29
CA LEU A 51 -85.15 -79.26 -119.32
C LEU A 51 -85.09 -80.02 -120.63
N SER A 52 -85.60 -79.38 -121.68
CA SER A 52 -85.42 -79.87 -123.03
C SER A 52 -83.99 -79.58 -123.49
N LEU A 53 -83.53 -80.33 -124.48
CA LEU A 53 -82.20 -80.13 -125.03
C LEU A 53 -82.05 -78.75 -125.68
N GLY A 54 -80.90 -78.12 -125.41
CA GLY A 54 -80.62 -76.74 -125.82
C GLY A 54 -81.17 -75.68 -124.86
N GLU A 55 -82.00 -76.07 -123.89
CA GLU A 55 -82.61 -75.14 -122.95
C GLU A 55 -81.60 -74.62 -121.92
N SER A 56 -81.71 -73.33 -121.62
CA SER A 56 -80.90 -72.65 -120.61
C SER A 56 -81.78 -72.13 -119.48
N ARG A 57 -81.22 -72.20 -118.28
CA ARG A 57 -81.72 -71.56 -117.06
C ARG A 57 -80.55 -70.89 -116.35
N SER A 58 -80.86 -69.85 -115.58
CA SER A 58 -79.88 -69.04 -114.85
C SER A 58 -80.10 -69.19 -113.35
N ALA A 59 -78.99 -69.33 -112.61
CA ALA A 59 -78.96 -69.30 -111.15
C ALA A 59 -78.14 -68.10 -110.66
N VAL A 60 -78.40 -67.64 -109.43
CA VAL A 60 -77.66 -66.57 -108.75
C VAL A 60 -76.81 -67.18 -107.63
N LEU A 61 -75.52 -66.84 -107.58
CA LEU A 61 -74.62 -67.14 -106.47
C LEU A 61 -74.61 -65.94 -105.51
N GLY A 62 -75.17 -66.12 -104.32
CA GLY A 62 -75.03 -65.19 -103.22
C GLY A 62 -73.81 -65.56 -102.37
N PHE A 63 -73.06 -64.56 -101.92
CA PHE A 63 -72.01 -64.72 -100.91
C PHE A 63 -72.20 -63.68 -99.80
N GLN A 64 -71.79 -64.03 -98.59
CA GLN A 64 -71.90 -63.22 -97.39
C GLN A 64 -70.55 -63.24 -96.66
N GLY A 65 -70.07 -62.04 -96.31
CA GLY A 65 -68.87 -61.86 -95.49
C GLY A 65 -69.15 -61.99 -93.98
N PRO A 66 -68.10 -61.87 -93.16
CA PRO A 66 -68.20 -61.97 -91.71
C PRO A 66 -69.21 -60.96 -91.19
N TYR A 67 -70.02 -61.41 -90.23
CA TYR A 67 -71.05 -60.58 -89.59
C TYR A 67 -70.64 -60.15 -88.17
N ASP A 68 -69.73 -60.91 -87.56
CA ASP A 68 -69.25 -60.69 -86.20
C ASP A 68 -68.26 -59.52 -86.11
N ASP A 69 -67.33 -59.43 -87.06
CA ASP A 69 -66.30 -58.37 -87.08
C ASP A 69 -65.81 -58.07 -88.51
N TYR A 70 -64.91 -57.09 -88.68
CA TYR A 70 -64.26 -56.83 -89.96
C TYR A 70 -63.44 -58.04 -90.46
N PRO A 71 -63.21 -58.16 -91.78
CA PRO A 71 -62.41 -59.26 -92.32
C PRO A 71 -60.91 -58.99 -92.20
N LEU A 72 -60.13 -60.05 -91.96
CA LEU A 72 -58.67 -60.00 -92.04
C LEU A 72 -58.21 -59.70 -93.47
N ALA A 73 -57.13 -58.92 -93.63
CA ALA A 73 -56.53 -58.64 -94.93
C ALA A 73 -56.05 -59.92 -95.63
N GLY A 74 -56.47 -60.16 -96.89
CA GLY A 74 -56.15 -61.38 -97.63
C GLY A 74 -57.08 -61.68 -98.82
N THR A 75 -57.13 -62.92 -99.31
CA THR A 75 -57.89 -63.34 -100.50
C THR A 75 -58.72 -64.61 -100.28
N ILE A 76 -60.00 -64.59 -100.66
CA ILE A 76 -60.98 -65.70 -100.54
C ILE A 76 -61.29 -66.33 -101.90
N THR A 77 -61.47 -67.65 -101.96
CA THR A 77 -61.83 -68.40 -103.18
C THR A 77 -63.07 -69.28 -102.95
N ILE A 78 -64.03 -69.28 -103.90
CA ILE A 78 -65.31 -70.01 -103.87
C ILE A 78 -65.47 -70.85 -105.15
N SER A 79 -65.89 -72.11 -105.06
CA SER A 79 -66.08 -73.01 -106.21
C SER A 79 -67.56 -73.39 -106.43
N LEU A 80 -68.02 -73.60 -107.68
CA LEU A 80 -69.40 -73.95 -108.04
C LEU A 80 -69.43 -75.06 -109.10
N THR A 81 -70.11 -76.17 -108.81
CA THR A 81 -70.20 -77.38 -109.64
C THR A 81 -71.63 -77.64 -110.13
N ALA A 82 -71.81 -78.01 -111.40
CA ALA A 82 -73.09 -78.35 -112.03
C ALA A 82 -73.13 -79.82 -112.48
N THR A 83 -74.13 -80.59 -112.04
CA THR A 83 -74.25 -82.04 -112.32
C THR A 83 -75.61 -82.34 -112.99
N PRO A 84 -75.67 -82.91 -114.21
CA PRO A 84 -76.94 -83.24 -114.89
C PRO A 84 -77.41 -84.70 -114.72
N SER A 85 -78.70 -85.00 -114.96
CA SER A 85 -79.32 -86.35 -114.98
C SER A 85 -80.50 -86.45 -115.98
N ILE A 86 -80.84 -87.65 -116.49
CA ILE A 86 -81.88 -87.83 -117.54
C ILE A 86 -83.16 -88.47 -116.95
N ASN A 87 -84.32 -87.89 -117.25
CA ASN A 87 -85.65 -88.36 -116.85
C ASN A 87 -86.46 -88.93 -118.02
N GLY A 88 -86.74 -90.25 -117.97
CA GLY A 88 -87.57 -91.00 -118.93
C GLY A 88 -87.09 -92.45 -119.11
N PRO A 89 -87.73 -93.26 -119.98
CA PRO A 89 -87.32 -94.65 -120.20
C PRO A 89 -85.84 -94.71 -120.59
N ALA A 90 -85.10 -95.62 -119.95
CA ALA A 90 -83.67 -95.73 -120.14
C ALA A 90 -83.33 -95.93 -121.62
N ILE A 91 -82.58 -94.98 -122.16
CA ILE A 91 -81.98 -95.11 -123.50
C ILE A 91 -80.63 -95.78 -123.27
N PRO A 92 -80.44 -97.06 -123.68
CA PRO A 92 -79.19 -97.75 -123.44
C PRO A 92 -78.03 -96.97 -124.06
N ASN A 93 -76.94 -96.81 -123.29
CA ASN A 93 -75.68 -96.15 -123.67
C ASN A 93 -75.64 -94.60 -123.66
N VAL A 94 -76.49 -93.90 -122.88
CA VAL A 94 -76.32 -92.44 -122.64
C VAL A 94 -75.69 -92.17 -121.27
N LEU A 95 -74.63 -91.32 -121.23
CA LEU A 95 -73.87 -90.92 -120.02
C LEU A 95 -73.94 -89.40 -119.77
N VAL A 96 -73.84 -88.98 -118.51
CA VAL A 96 -73.98 -87.58 -118.05
C VAL A 96 -72.78 -87.16 -117.15
N SER A 97 -72.20 -85.95 -117.35
CA SER A 97 -70.98 -85.46 -116.66
C SER A 97 -71.14 -84.09 -115.99
N GLU A 98 -70.44 -83.83 -114.87
CA GLU A 98 -70.45 -82.56 -114.12
C GLU A 98 -69.34 -81.55 -114.51
N VAL A 99 -69.50 -80.26 -114.14
CA VAL A 99 -68.58 -79.14 -114.45
C VAL A 99 -68.42 -78.16 -113.29
N THR A 100 -67.19 -77.78 -112.90
CA THR A 100 -66.88 -76.83 -111.79
C THR A 100 -66.19 -75.53 -112.25
N ARG A 101 -66.44 -74.39 -111.56
CA ARG A 101 -65.79 -73.06 -111.75
C ARG A 101 -65.51 -72.34 -110.42
N ASN A 102 -64.42 -71.56 -110.33
CA ASN A 102 -64.03 -70.81 -109.11
C ASN A 102 -64.12 -69.27 -109.28
N MET A 103 -64.39 -68.55 -108.19
CA MET A 103 -64.47 -67.09 -108.04
C MET A 103 -63.59 -66.63 -106.85
N THR A 104 -62.94 -65.47 -106.92
CA THR A 104 -62.08 -64.94 -105.84
C THR A 104 -62.44 -63.51 -105.40
N ILE A 105 -62.20 -63.17 -104.12
CA ILE A 105 -62.45 -61.85 -103.48
C ILE A 105 -61.18 -61.41 -102.70
N VAL A 106 -60.75 -60.15 -102.80
CA VAL A 106 -59.54 -59.60 -102.11
C VAL A 106 -59.94 -58.53 -101.09
N VAL A 107 -59.43 -58.65 -99.86
CA VAL A 107 -59.61 -57.73 -98.72
C VAL A 107 -58.32 -56.94 -98.50
N PRO A 108 -58.34 -55.59 -98.52
CA PRO A 108 -57.15 -54.76 -98.32
C PRO A 108 -56.74 -54.67 -96.84
N SER A 109 -55.48 -54.27 -96.62
CA SER A 109 -54.91 -53.95 -95.29
C SER A 109 -55.26 -52.52 -94.86
N ILE A 110 -55.68 -52.37 -93.60
CA ILE A 110 -56.04 -51.14 -92.90
C ILE A 110 -55.25 -51.14 -91.59
N GLN A 111 -54.48 -50.08 -91.37
CA GLN A 111 -53.67 -49.88 -90.15
C GLN A 111 -54.41 -48.93 -89.21
N ASP A 112 -54.51 -49.31 -87.94
CA ASP A 112 -55.10 -48.50 -86.88
C ASP A 112 -54.58 -48.97 -85.51
N ALA A 113 -54.49 -48.06 -84.53
CA ALA A 113 -54.03 -48.41 -83.19
C ALA A 113 -54.46 -47.39 -82.12
N GLU A 114 -54.54 -47.85 -80.87
CA GLU A 114 -55.01 -47.07 -79.72
C GLU A 114 -54.16 -47.33 -78.46
N ILE A 115 -53.98 -46.30 -77.62
CA ILE A 115 -53.46 -46.43 -76.24
C ILE A 115 -54.66 -46.58 -75.30
N LEU A 116 -54.73 -47.67 -74.54
CA LEU A 116 -55.90 -48.00 -73.74
C LEU A 116 -56.00 -47.19 -72.43
N ASP A 117 -54.86 -46.74 -71.90
CA ASP A 117 -54.75 -46.11 -70.59
C ASP A 117 -54.38 -44.61 -70.72
N LEU A 118 -55.37 -43.73 -70.70
CA LEU A 118 -55.18 -42.29 -70.96
C LEU A 118 -55.13 -41.37 -69.71
N GLY A 119 -55.33 -41.91 -68.49
CA GLY A 119 -55.25 -41.14 -67.25
C GLY A 119 -56.57 -40.44 -66.82
N PRO A 120 -56.52 -39.48 -65.87
CA PRO A 120 -55.33 -38.82 -65.35
C PRO A 120 -54.54 -39.66 -64.34
N PHE A 121 -53.21 -39.68 -64.47
CA PHE A 121 -52.31 -40.35 -63.54
C PHE A 121 -51.68 -39.37 -62.54
N ASP A 122 -51.71 -39.69 -61.25
CA ASP A 122 -51.10 -38.85 -60.21
C ASP A 122 -49.59 -39.01 -60.18
N VAL A 123 -48.86 -37.90 -60.31
CA VAL A 123 -47.41 -37.86 -60.16
C VAL A 123 -46.99 -36.90 -59.04
N PRO A 124 -46.01 -37.27 -58.22
CA PRO A 124 -45.40 -36.37 -57.24
C PRO A 124 -44.75 -35.15 -57.92
N LEU A 125 -44.74 -34.02 -57.20
CA LEU A 125 -44.20 -32.76 -57.70
C LEU A 125 -42.68 -32.84 -57.90
N GLY A 126 -42.20 -32.70 -59.13
CA GLY A 126 -40.78 -32.58 -59.45
C GLY A 126 -39.97 -33.88 -59.40
N GLU A 127 -40.62 -35.03 -59.19
CA GLU A 127 -39.97 -36.35 -59.13
C GLU A 127 -40.25 -37.18 -60.40
N GLU A 128 -39.26 -37.93 -60.86
CA GLU A 128 -39.37 -38.80 -62.04
C GLU A 128 -40.23 -40.04 -61.75
N THR A 129 -41.34 -40.18 -62.47
CA THR A 129 -42.32 -41.27 -62.27
C THR A 129 -42.59 -42.00 -63.59
N GLY A 130 -42.46 -43.33 -63.59
CA GLY A 130 -42.69 -44.17 -64.77
C GLY A 130 -44.04 -44.89 -64.76
N LEU A 131 -44.87 -44.67 -65.78
CA LEU A 131 -46.20 -45.25 -66.01
C LEU A 131 -46.13 -46.33 -67.09
N ASP A 132 -46.59 -47.55 -66.80
CA ASP A 132 -46.71 -48.63 -67.79
C ASP A 132 -48.13 -48.60 -68.38
N LEU A 133 -48.25 -48.41 -69.70
CA LEU A 133 -49.51 -48.19 -70.44
C LEU A 133 -49.69 -49.26 -71.53
N ALA A 134 -50.92 -49.73 -71.73
CA ALA A 134 -51.23 -50.70 -72.78
C ALA A 134 -51.53 -50.06 -74.15
N PHE A 135 -51.07 -50.71 -75.22
CA PHE A 135 -51.21 -50.29 -76.62
C PHE A 135 -51.76 -51.44 -77.47
N ALA A 136 -52.76 -51.17 -78.30
CA ALA A 136 -53.49 -52.17 -79.08
C ALA A 136 -53.45 -51.90 -80.59
N ASN A 137 -53.27 -52.95 -81.41
CA ASN A 137 -53.49 -52.90 -82.86
C ASN A 137 -54.97 -53.17 -83.17
N THR A 138 -55.67 -52.12 -83.61
CA THR A 138 -57.10 -52.16 -84.01
C THR A 138 -57.28 -52.19 -85.53
N GLY A 139 -56.18 -52.34 -86.29
CA GLY A 139 -56.21 -52.59 -87.73
C GLY A 139 -56.56 -54.05 -88.07
N ASN A 140 -56.67 -54.35 -89.37
CA ASN A 140 -57.03 -55.70 -89.85
C ASN A 140 -55.86 -56.51 -90.41
N ASP A 141 -54.63 -56.12 -90.06
CA ASP A 141 -53.38 -56.75 -90.51
C ASP A 141 -52.27 -56.65 -89.45
N LEU A 142 -51.27 -57.52 -89.55
CA LEU A 142 -50.07 -57.49 -88.72
C LEU A 142 -49.29 -56.20 -88.99
N THR A 143 -49.07 -55.38 -87.96
CA THR A 143 -48.45 -54.04 -88.13
C THR A 143 -47.43 -53.75 -87.04
N SER A 144 -46.36 -53.03 -87.40
CA SER A 144 -45.33 -52.53 -86.46
C SER A 144 -45.46 -51.02 -86.28
N TYR A 145 -45.37 -50.53 -85.04
CA TYR A 145 -45.65 -49.16 -84.65
C TYR A 145 -44.42 -48.46 -84.07
N ARG A 146 -44.30 -47.15 -84.28
CA ARG A 146 -43.35 -46.26 -83.59
C ARG A 146 -44.12 -45.19 -82.80
N LEU A 147 -43.79 -45.07 -81.53
CA LEU A 147 -44.38 -44.10 -80.61
C LEU A 147 -43.42 -42.93 -80.40
N SER A 148 -43.89 -41.70 -80.33
CA SER A 148 -43.03 -40.56 -79.96
C SER A 148 -43.83 -39.49 -79.24
N VAL A 149 -43.24 -38.85 -78.22
CA VAL A 149 -43.89 -37.71 -77.56
C VAL A 149 -43.74 -36.49 -78.46
N LEU A 150 -44.82 -35.73 -78.63
CA LEU A 150 -44.79 -34.46 -79.34
C LEU A 150 -44.04 -33.41 -78.51
N ASP A 151 -43.35 -32.50 -79.18
CA ASP A 151 -42.59 -31.42 -78.55
C ASP A 151 -43.52 -30.25 -78.16
N ASP A 152 -44.57 -30.55 -77.40
CA ASP A 152 -45.62 -29.61 -76.98
C ASP A 152 -45.78 -29.50 -75.45
N LEU A 153 -44.81 -30.04 -74.71
CA LEU A 153 -44.80 -29.98 -73.26
C LEU A 153 -44.38 -28.60 -72.74
N PRO A 154 -44.97 -28.10 -71.65
CA PRO A 154 -44.53 -26.87 -71.02
C PRO A 154 -43.09 -26.96 -70.53
N ASN A 155 -42.40 -25.81 -70.50
CA ASN A 155 -41.07 -25.71 -69.91
C ASN A 155 -41.05 -26.32 -68.49
N GLY A 156 -40.02 -27.11 -68.20
CA GLY A 156 -39.85 -27.76 -66.89
C GLY A 156 -40.43 -29.17 -66.80
N TRP A 157 -41.32 -29.57 -67.72
CA TRP A 157 -41.78 -30.95 -67.84
C TRP A 157 -40.83 -31.78 -68.69
N ILE A 158 -40.53 -32.99 -68.24
CA ILE A 158 -39.64 -33.92 -68.95
C ILE A 158 -40.38 -35.24 -69.12
N THR A 159 -40.42 -35.75 -70.36
CA THR A 159 -41.04 -37.05 -70.65
C THR A 159 -40.17 -37.90 -71.56
N SER A 160 -40.27 -39.22 -71.42
CA SER A 160 -39.67 -40.17 -72.35
C SER A 160 -40.51 -41.44 -72.51
N LEU A 161 -40.37 -42.11 -73.65
CA LEU A 161 -41.07 -43.36 -73.98
C LEU A 161 -40.07 -44.49 -74.15
N ASN A 162 -40.37 -45.66 -73.57
CA ASN A 162 -39.61 -46.89 -73.75
C ASN A 162 -40.57 -48.08 -73.90
N THR A 163 -40.29 -49.04 -74.78
CA THR A 163 -41.05 -50.31 -74.81
C THR A 163 -40.43 -51.36 -73.89
N THR A 164 -41.20 -52.38 -73.53
CA THR A 164 -40.82 -53.36 -72.49
C THR A 164 -39.59 -54.23 -72.83
N THR A 165 -39.09 -54.23 -74.07
CA THR A 165 -37.99 -55.12 -74.52
C THR A 165 -36.69 -54.42 -74.95
N SER A 166 -36.62 -53.09 -75.02
CA SER A 166 -35.37 -52.30 -75.09
C SER A 166 -35.66 -50.78 -75.03
N THR A 167 -34.64 -49.93 -74.92
CA THR A 167 -34.71 -48.44 -74.98
C THR A 167 -35.18 -47.87 -76.32
N SER A 168 -36.03 -48.60 -77.03
CA SER A 168 -36.61 -48.19 -78.31
C SER A 168 -38.06 -47.80 -78.09
N ASN A 169 -38.53 -46.88 -78.91
CA ASN A 169 -39.91 -46.41 -78.96
C ASN A 169 -40.73 -47.18 -80.02
N ILE A 170 -40.38 -48.45 -80.25
CA ILE A 170 -40.88 -49.26 -81.36
C ILE A 170 -41.57 -50.52 -80.81
N ILE A 171 -42.73 -50.84 -81.37
CA ILE A 171 -43.50 -52.06 -81.16
C ILE A 171 -43.50 -52.84 -82.48
N ASP A 172 -43.03 -54.08 -82.46
CA ASP A 172 -42.83 -54.89 -83.67
C ASP A 172 -43.85 -56.02 -83.80
N ASP A 173 -44.31 -56.22 -85.04
CA ASP A 173 -45.17 -57.31 -85.49
C ASP A 173 -46.39 -57.58 -84.58
N LEU A 174 -47.11 -56.53 -84.22
CA LEU A 174 -48.31 -56.65 -83.37
C LEU A 174 -49.47 -57.17 -84.22
N PRO A 175 -50.04 -58.37 -83.93
CA PRO A 175 -51.13 -58.93 -84.73
C PRO A 175 -52.39 -58.10 -84.61
N ALA A 176 -53.25 -58.16 -85.62
CA ALA A 176 -54.59 -57.61 -85.56
C ALA A 176 -55.46 -58.42 -84.59
N ASP A 177 -56.38 -57.77 -83.89
CA ASP A 177 -57.33 -58.42 -82.98
C ASP A 177 -58.15 -59.55 -83.65
N VAL A 178 -58.52 -59.37 -84.91
CA VAL A 178 -59.30 -60.32 -85.69
C VAL A 178 -58.50 -61.55 -86.13
N ALA A 179 -57.17 -61.48 -86.10
CA ALA A 179 -56.32 -62.60 -86.47
C ALA A 179 -56.48 -63.82 -85.54
N ASP A 180 -57.04 -63.61 -84.34
CA ASP A 180 -57.23 -64.63 -83.31
C ASP A 180 -58.54 -65.46 -83.47
N TYR A 181 -59.40 -65.15 -84.46
CA TYR A 181 -60.66 -65.86 -84.67
C TYR A 181 -60.47 -67.40 -84.83
N PRO A 182 -61.33 -68.25 -84.18
CA PRO A 182 -62.55 -67.92 -83.45
C PRO A 182 -62.39 -67.60 -81.96
N ILE A 183 -61.17 -67.55 -81.43
CA ILE A 183 -60.92 -67.36 -80.00
C ILE A 183 -60.35 -65.96 -79.78
N PHE A 184 -61.20 -65.00 -79.40
CA PHE A 184 -60.75 -63.65 -79.06
C PHE A 184 -59.68 -63.68 -77.95
N GLY A 185 -58.51 -63.10 -78.22
CA GLY A 185 -57.38 -63.02 -77.29
C GLY A 185 -56.75 -61.63 -77.27
N ASN A 186 -55.84 -61.39 -76.33
CA ASN A 186 -55.14 -60.12 -76.17
C ASN A 186 -53.79 -60.10 -76.91
N SER A 187 -53.62 -60.93 -77.94
CA SER A 187 -52.34 -61.01 -78.66
C SER A 187 -52.01 -59.71 -79.41
N HIS A 188 -53.04 -58.93 -79.74
CA HIS A 188 -52.97 -57.62 -80.38
C HIS A 188 -52.66 -56.47 -79.42
N ILE A 189 -52.40 -56.73 -78.13
CA ILE A 189 -52.11 -55.73 -77.08
C ILE A 189 -50.70 -55.94 -76.52
N THR A 190 -49.96 -54.85 -76.33
CA THR A 190 -48.63 -54.84 -75.68
C THR A 190 -48.44 -53.59 -74.82
N ASP A 191 -47.54 -53.65 -73.84
CA ASP A 191 -47.29 -52.53 -72.93
C ASP A 191 -46.04 -51.72 -73.33
N PHE A 192 -46.10 -50.41 -73.07
CA PHE A 192 -44.98 -49.49 -73.15
C PHE A 192 -44.96 -48.56 -71.93
N ARG A 193 -43.78 -48.01 -71.61
CA ARG A 193 -43.57 -47.15 -70.45
C ARG A 193 -43.42 -45.69 -70.84
N LEU A 194 -44.26 -44.84 -70.26
CA LEU A 194 -44.15 -43.38 -70.28
C LEU A 194 -43.55 -42.90 -68.95
N THR A 195 -42.36 -42.31 -69.00
CA THR A 195 -41.74 -41.66 -67.83
C THR A 195 -42.01 -40.17 -67.86
N VAL A 196 -42.44 -39.60 -66.74
CA VAL A 196 -42.82 -38.20 -66.59
C VAL A 196 -42.20 -37.60 -65.33
N THR A 197 -41.63 -36.39 -65.44
CA THR A 197 -41.24 -35.53 -64.32
C THR A 197 -42.01 -34.22 -64.45
N SER A 198 -42.81 -33.85 -63.44
CA SER A 198 -43.59 -32.61 -63.45
C SER A 198 -42.72 -31.38 -63.17
N ASP A 199 -43.17 -30.18 -63.56
CA ASP A 199 -42.51 -28.94 -63.16
C ASP A 199 -42.52 -28.79 -61.61
N PRO A 200 -41.39 -28.44 -60.95
CA PRO A 200 -41.31 -28.30 -59.49
C PRO A 200 -42.18 -27.20 -58.86
N SER A 201 -42.74 -26.31 -59.67
CA SER A 201 -43.62 -25.21 -59.26
C SER A 201 -45.07 -25.40 -59.72
N ALA A 202 -45.39 -26.56 -60.31
CA ALA A 202 -46.73 -26.83 -60.80
C ALA A 202 -47.77 -26.80 -59.65
N PRO A 203 -48.91 -26.11 -59.82
CA PRO A 203 -49.96 -26.07 -58.80
C PRO A 203 -50.54 -27.47 -58.57
N ALA A 204 -50.86 -27.79 -57.32
CA ALA A 204 -51.47 -29.06 -56.97
C ALA A 204 -52.77 -29.29 -57.73
N TYR A 205 -53.03 -30.54 -58.11
CA TYR A 205 -54.20 -31.00 -58.86
C TYR A 205 -54.34 -30.44 -60.28
N THR A 206 -53.31 -29.76 -60.81
CA THR A 206 -53.27 -29.35 -62.22
C THR A 206 -53.12 -30.59 -63.10
N ILE A 207 -53.91 -30.67 -64.17
CA ILE A 207 -53.83 -31.74 -65.18
C ILE A 207 -53.00 -31.23 -66.36
N GLN A 208 -51.97 -31.99 -66.73
CA GLN A 208 -51.07 -31.74 -67.84
C GLN A 208 -51.22 -32.84 -68.90
N PRO A 209 -51.72 -32.53 -70.10
CA PRO A 209 -51.78 -33.49 -71.21
C PRO A 209 -50.40 -33.75 -71.81
N ILE A 210 -50.12 -35.00 -72.17
CA ILE A 210 -48.93 -35.48 -72.90
C ILE A 210 -49.40 -36.15 -74.20
N ASN A 211 -49.06 -35.57 -75.34
CA ASN A 211 -49.50 -36.12 -76.64
C ASN A 211 -48.45 -37.09 -77.22
N ILE A 212 -48.87 -38.33 -77.46
CA ILE A 212 -48.07 -39.41 -78.03
C ILE A 212 -48.51 -39.65 -79.48
N LYS A 213 -47.58 -39.42 -80.41
CA LYS A 213 -47.73 -39.68 -81.84
C LYS A 213 -47.44 -41.15 -82.15
N VAL A 214 -48.35 -41.79 -82.88
CA VAL A 214 -48.28 -43.20 -83.32
C VAL A 214 -48.08 -43.25 -84.83
N GLU A 215 -47.01 -43.87 -85.30
CA GLU A 215 -46.68 -44.01 -86.72
C GLU A 215 -46.46 -45.47 -87.11
N ASP A 216 -46.75 -45.84 -88.35
CA ASP A 216 -46.29 -47.09 -88.95
C ASP A 216 -44.76 -47.07 -89.01
N LYS A 217 -44.12 -48.13 -88.49
CA LYS A 217 -42.67 -48.19 -88.33
C LYS A 217 -41.91 -48.10 -89.66
N ASP A 218 -42.39 -48.81 -90.68
CA ASP A 218 -41.64 -49.05 -91.91
C ASP A 218 -41.89 -47.96 -92.96
N THR A 219 -43.12 -47.47 -93.04
CA THR A 219 -43.54 -46.42 -93.98
C THR A 219 -43.45 -45.02 -93.37
N GLY A 220 -43.49 -44.89 -92.04
CA GLY A 220 -43.56 -43.61 -91.35
C GLY A 220 -44.91 -42.89 -91.49
N LEU A 221 -45.97 -43.61 -91.88
CA LEU A 221 -47.31 -43.05 -91.97
C LEU A 221 -47.83 -42.71 -90.57
N LEU A 222 -48.34 -41.49 -90.36
CA LEU A 222 -49.02 -41.12 -89.13
C LEU A 222 -50.36 -41.84 -89.04
N ILE A 223 -50.52 -42.64 -87.98
CA ILE A 223 -51.75 -43.39 -87.68
C ILE A 223 -52.65 -42.54 -86.78
N GLY A 224 -52.10 -42.02 -85.68
CA GLY A 224 -52.85 -41.21 -84.73
C GLY A 224 -51.97 -40.41 -83.76
N VAL A 225 -52.62 -39.56 -82.96
CA VAL A 225 -52.00 -38.88 -81.81
C VAL A 225 -52.95 -39.03 -80.63
N GLU A 226 -52.48 -39.67 -79.57
CA GLU A 226 -53.25 -39.96 -78.36
C GLU A 226 -52.74 -39.13 -77.18
N THR A 227 -53.64 -38.67 -76.31
CA THR A 227 -53.31 -37.79 -75.18
C THR A 227 -53.38 -38.53 -73.85
N VAL A 228 -52.28 -38.59 -73.11
CA VAL A 228 -52.21 -39.13 -71.75
C VAL A 228 -52.18 -37.98 -70.74
N ASP A 229 -53.15 -37.94 -69.84
CA ASP A 229 -53.28 -36.88 -68.83
C ASP A 229 -52.51 -37.20 -67.54
N ILE A 230 -51.76 -36.22 -67.02
CA ILE A 230 -50.98 -36.33 -65.78
C ILE A 230 -51.45 -35.29 -64.76
N ARG A 231 -51.74 -35.69 -63.53
CA ARG A 231 -52.15 -34.79 -62.45
C ARG A 231 -51.05 -34.62 -61.40
N VAL A 232 -50.73 -33.38 -61.06
CA VAL A 232 -49.70 -33.05 -60.07
C VAL A 232 -50.22 -33.23 -58.65
N GLY A 233 -49.50 -33.97 -57.81
CA GLY A 233 -49.84 -34.17 -56.40
C GLY A 233 -49.70 -32.92 -55.50
N PRO A 234 -50.44 -32.83 -54.38
CA PRO A 234 -50.29 -31.75 -53.41
C PRO A 234 -49.01 -31.89 -52.58
N PHE A 235 -48.36 -30.77 -52.34
CA PHE A 235 -47.17 -30.61 -51.50
C PHE A 235 -47.40 -29.42 -50.57
N ILE A 236 -47.34 -29.66 -49.25
CA ILE A 236 -47.56 -28.64 -48.21
C ILE A 236 -46.22 -28.31 -47.57
N ASN A 237 -45.87 -27.02 -47.55
CA ASN A 237 -44.68 -26.51 -46.89
C ASN A 237 -44.90 -25.05 -46.49
N ALA A 238 -44.05 -24.49 -45.62
CA ALA A 238 -44.10 -23.08 -45.26
C ALA A 238 -42.72 -22.54 -44.89
N THR A 239 -42.64 -21.22 -44.79
CA THR A 239 -41.51 -20.51 -44.20
C THR A 239 -42.03 -19.47 -43.22
N LEU A 240 -41.19 -19.12 -42.24
CA LEU A 240 -41.46 -18.04 -41.29
C LEU A 240 -40.55 -16.86 -41.58
N SER A 241 -41.06 -15.63 -41.45
CA SER A 241 -40.27 -14.42 -41.62
C SER A 241 -40.75 -13.29 -40.72
N PRO A 242 -39.86 -12.60 -39.98
CA PRO A 242 -38.47 -13.00 -39.72
C PRO A 242 -38.43 -14.25 -38.83
N THR A 243 -37.44 -15.13 -39.02
CA THR A 243 -37.22 -16.29 -38.14
C THR A 243 -36.59 -15.91 -36.80
N ASN A 244 -35.90 -14.77 -36.74
CA ASN A 244 -35.43 -14.15 -35.52
C ASN A 244 -35.68 -12.65 -35.61
N GLN A 245 -36.34 -12.07 -34.62
CA GLN A 245 -36.47 -10.63 -34.51
C GLN A 245 -36.23 -10.15 -33.10
N THR A 246 -35.60 -8.99 -32.99
CA THR A 246 -35.36 -8.32 -31.72
C THR A 246 -36.22 -7.08 -31.64
N VAL A 247 -37.00 -6.95 -30.57
CA VAL A 247 -37.94 -5.84 -30.40
C VAL A 247 -37.53 -5.03 -29.17
N PRO A 248 -37.23 -3.72 -29.32
CA PRO A 248 -36.84 -2.90 -28.19
C PRO A 248 -38.05 -2.64 -27.27
N ILE A 249 -37.83 -2.74 -25.96
CA ILE A 249 -38.85 -2.44 -24.94
C ILE A 249 -38.26 -1.49 -23.90
N ASN A 250 -38.91 -0.36 -23.64
CA ASN A 250 -38.52 0.50 -22.52
C ASN A 250 -39.34 0.15 -21.27
N ALA A 251 -38.73 -0.62 -20.35
CA ALA A 251 -39.37 -1.07 -19.12
C ALA A 251 -39.78 0.09 -18.20
N SER A 252 -39.01 1.19 -18.16
CA SER A 252 -39.27 2.34 -17.28
C SER A 252 -40.51 3.17 -17.66
N GLN A 253 -40.97 3.05 -18.91
CA GLN A 253 -42.17 3.73 -19.42
C GLN A 253 -43.40 2.80 -19.52
N MET A 254 -43.27 1.55 -19.07
CA MET A 254 -44.30 0.50 -19.15
C MET A 254 -44.86 0.30 -20.58
N GLU A 255 -43.98 0.25 -21.57
CA GLU A 255 -44.39 0.06 -22.97
C GLU A 255 -44.80 -1.41 -23.25
N THR A 256 -45.92 -1.62 -23.96
CA THR A 256 -46.37 -2.95 -24.41
C THR A 256 -46.31 -3.11 -25.94
N PRO A 257 -45.12 -3.28 -26.55
CA PRO A 257 -44.97 -3.34 -27.99
C PRO A 257 -45.61 -4.61 -28.60
N LEU A 258 -46.20 -4.47 -29.79
CA LEU A 258 -46.80 -5.57 -30.56
C LEU A 258 -45.95 -5.86 -31.79
N THR A 259 -45.48 -7.11 -31.92
CA THR A 259 -44.70 -7.55 -33.08
C THR A 259 -45.42 -8.62 -33.90
N ARG A 260 -44.91 -8.91 -35.10
CA ARG A 260 -45.49 -9.85 -36.07
C ARG A 260 -44.45 -10.82 -36.61
N VAL A 261 -44.83 -12.10 -36.73
CA VAL A 261 -44.11 -13.12 -37.52
C VAL A 261 -45.03 -13.55 -38.64
N TYR A 262 -44.56 -13.52 -39.89
CA TYR A 262 -45.34 -13.93 -41.05
C TYR A 262 -45.09 -15.40 -41.35
N VAL A 263 -46.16 -16.17 -41.54
CA VAL A 263 -46.12 -17.54 -42.07
C VAL A 263 -46.46 -17.47 -43.54
N THR A 264 -45.55 -17.87 -44.41
CA THR A 264 -45.77 -17.95 -45.87
C THR A 264 -45.93 -19.41 -46.27
N ASN A 265 -47.04 -19.79 -46.90
CA ASN A 265 -47.22 -21.14 -47.44
C ASN A 265 -46.38 -21.29 -48.72
N THR A 266 -45.30 -22.08 -48.67
CA THR A 266 -44.40 -22.37 -49.80
C THR A 266 -44.75 -23.68 -50.50
N GLY A 267 -45.76 -24.40 -50.02
CA GLY A 267 -46.36 -25.52 -50.73
C GLY A 267 -47.17 -25.07 -51.95
N ASN A 268 -47.60 -26.05 -52.76
CA ASN A 268 -48.45 -25.81 -53.93
C ASN A 268 -49.95 -26.05 -53.65
N ALA A 269 -50.34 -26.30 -52.38
CA ALA A 269 -51.73 -26.51 -51.92
C ALA A 269 -52.07 -25.70 -50.64
N PRO A 270 -53.34 -25.22 -50.47
CA PRO A 270 -53.75 -24.51 -49.26
C PRO A 270 -53.62 -25.39 -48.01
N ALA A 271 -53.10 -24.84 -46.92
CA ALA A 271 -52.83 -25.59 -45.69
C ALA A 271 -53.23 -24.81 -44.43
N THR A 272 -53.66 -25.54 -43.40
CA THR A 272 -53.97 -24.98 -42.08
C THR A 272 -52.78 -25.17 -41.16
N TYR A 273 -52.27 -24.06 -40.63
CA TYR A 273 -51.12 -24.03 -39.74
C TYR A 273 -51.60 -23.85 -38.29
N SER A 274 -51.20 -24.76 -37.40
CA SER A 274 -51.41 -24.63 -35.96
C SER A 274 -50.28 -23.82 -35.34
N ILE A 275 -50.64 -22.84 -34.52
CA ILE A 275 -49.73 -21.87 -33.93
C ILE A 275 -49.85 -21.94 -32.42
N TRP A 276 -48.70 -21.99 -31.76
CA TRP A 276 -48.62 -21.76 -30.33
C TRP A 276 -47.32 -21.02 -30.02
N LEU A 277 -47.29 -20.43 -28.83
CA LEU A 277 -46.13 -19.72 -28.34
C LEU A 277 -45.50 -20.58 -27.24
N ASP A 278 -44.19 -20.74 -27.33
CA ASP A 278 -43.35 -21.33 -26.29
C ASP A 278 -42.61 -20.18 -25.60
N ASP A 279 -43.10 -19.85 -24.41
CA ASP A 279 -42.63 -18.81 -23.52
C ASP A 279 -41.70 -19.36 -22.44
N SER A 280 -41.18 -20.58 -22.59
CA SER A 280 -40.27 -21.17 -21.60
C SER A 280 -38.99 -20.36 -21.35
N GLN A 281 -38.65 -19.43 -22.26
CA GLN A 281 -37.51 -18.50 -22.15
C GLN A 281 -37.95 -17.02 -22.07
N ALA A 282 -39.22 -16.76 -21.76
CA ALA A 282 -39.78 -15.42 -21.70
C ALA A 282 -39.19 -14.55 -20.57
N GLY A 283 -38.79 -15.19 -19.47
CA GLY A 283 -38.24 -14.52 -18.29
C GLY A 283 -39.19 -13.42 -17.78
N ASP A 284 -38.66 -12.21 -17.62
CA ASP A 284 -39.39 -11.05 -17.09
C ASP A 284 -40.15 -10.26 -18.15
N VAL A 285 -40.23 -10.77 -19.38
CA VAL A 285 -41.06 -10.22 -20.45
C VAL A 285 -42.20 -11.18 -20.73
N GLU A 286 -43.44 -10.76 -20.48
CA GLU A 286 -44.62 -11.54 -20.81
C GLU A 286 -44.91 -11.47 -22.33
N PHE A 287 -44.95 -12.62 -23.00
CA PHE A 287 -45.32 -12.75 -24.41
C PHE A 287 -46.71 -13.37 -24.54
N SER A 288 -47.65 -12.66 -25.16
CA SER A 288 -49.01 -13.15 -25.38
C SER A 288 -49.37 -13.18 -26.86
N LEU A 289 -49.97 -14.30 -27.28
CA LEU A 289 -50.44 -14.49 -28.66
C LEU A 289 -51.81 -13.82 -28.83
N GLU A 290 -51.90 -12.78 -29.68
CA GLU A 290 -53.18 -12.14 -30.02
C GLU A 290 -53.88 -12.81 -31.22
N THR A 291 -53.14 -13.62 -31.98
CA THR A 291 -53.66 -14.34 -33.16
C THR A 291 -54.26 -15.68 -32.74
N PRO A 292 -55.34 -16.16 -33.39
CA PRO A 292 -55.88 -17.49 -33.09
C PRO A 292 -54.83 -18.59 -33.28
N ASN A 293 -54.95 -19.67 -32.51
CA ASN A 293 -53.99 -20.78 -32.50
C ASN A 293 -54.01 -21.64 -33.79
N GLN A 294 -54.81 -21.26 -34.80
CA GLN A 294 -54.81 -21.88 -36.13
C GLN A 294 -55.12 -20.82 -37.20
N ILE A 295 -54.38 -20.85 -38.31
CA ILE A 295 -54.59 -19.98 -39.48
C ILE A 295 -54.56 -20.80 -40.77
N LEU A 296 -55.43 -20.47 -41.72
CA LEU A 296 -55.50 -21.10 -43.04
C LEU A 296 -54.83 -20.20 -44.07
N ILE A 297 -53.79 -20.69 -44.74
CA ILE A 297 -53.02 -19.90 -45.71
C ILE A 297 -52.98 -20.61 -47.08
N ALA A 298 -53.35 -19.87 -48.13
CA ALA A 298 -53.29 -20.34 -49.51
C ALA A 298 -51.84 -20.36 -50.06
N PRO A 299 -51.53 -21.18 -51.08
CA PRO A 299 -50.18 -21.28 -51.68
C PRO A 299 -49.63 -19.94 -52.12
N GLY A 300 -48.39 -19.62 -51.72
CA GLY A 300 -47.69 -18.39 -52.08
C GLY A 300 -48.18 -17.12 -51.34
N PHE A 301 -49.18 -17.25 -50.46
CA PHE A 301 -49.62 -16.16 -49.60
C PHE A 301 -49.01 -16.28 -48.20
N GLU A 302 -48.99 -15.16 -47.49
CA GLU A 302 -48.57 -15.10 -46.10
C GLU A 302 -49.65 -14.50 -45.20
N ASP A 303 -49.64 -14.89 -43.93
CA ASP A 303 -50.47 -14.28 -42.89
C ASP A 303 -49.64 -14.06 -41.62
N SER A 304 -50.04 -13.09 -40.80
CA SER A 304 -49.24 -12.59 -39.68
C SER A 304 -49.71 -13.14 -38.33
N ILE A 305 -48.77 -13.72 -37.59
CA ILE A 305 -48.89 -14.07 -36.18
C ILE A 305 -48.47 -12.86 -35.35
N LYS A 306 -49.41 -12.29 -34.61
CA LYS A 306 -49.21 -11.13 -33.74
C LYS A 306 -48.93 -11.56 -32.31
N VAL A 307 -47.81 -11.10 -31.76
CA VAL A 307 -47.38 -11.37 -30.39
C VAL A 307 -47.17 -10.05 -29.67
N ARG A 308 -47.86 -9.86 -28.54
CA ARG A 308 -47.72 -8.69 -27.68
C ARG A 308 -46.72 -9.01 -26.57
N MET A 309 -45.84 -8.05 -26.29
CA MET A 309 -44.85 -8.14 -25.23
C MET A 309 -45.17 -7.11 -24.15
N ASN A 310 -44.90 -7.48 -22.89
CA ASN A 310 -44.98 -6.58 -21.75
C ASN A 310 -43.83 -6.91 -20.79
N ALA A 311 -42.86 -6.00 -20.68
CA ALA A 311 -41.72 -6.19 -19.77
C ALA A 311 -42.10 -5.79 -18.34
N ALA A 312 -41.66 -6.58 -17.36
CA ALA A 312 -41.70 -6.17 -15.96
C ALA A 312 -40.82 -4.91 -15.75
N SER A 313 -41.13 -4.10 -14.72
CA SER A 313 -40.42 -2.85 -14.45
C SER A 313 -38.94 -3.03 -14.10
N ASN A 314 -38.54 -4.26 -13.75
CA ASN A 314 -37.19 -4.67 -13.37
C ASN A 314 -36.56 -5.63 -14.41
N ALA A 315 -37.04 -5.63 -15.65
CA ALA A 315 -36.48 -6.49 -16.70
C ALA A 315 -35.09 -6.00 -17.15
N ASP A 316 -34.14 -6.93 -17.23
CA ASP A 316 -32.73 -6.68 -17.54
C ASP A 316 -32.50 -6.41 -19.03
N SER A 317 -31.58 -5.52 -19.38
CA SER A 317 -31.23 -5.19 -20.77
C SER A 317 -30.18 -6.10 -21.38
N ASP A 318 -29.41 -6.81 -20.56
CA ASP A 318 -28.42 -7.80 -20.98
C ASP A 318 -28.96 -9.24 -20.92
N SER A 319 -30.10 -9.48 -20.26
CA SER A 319 -30.79 -10.77 -20.27
C SER A 319 -31.47 -11.04 -21.60
N PHE A 320 -31.39 -12.30 -22.01
CA PHE A 320 -31.97 -12.76 -23.26
C PHE A 320 -33.40 -13.24 -23.04
N TYR A 321 -34.36 -12.34 -23.18
CA TYR A 321 -35.79 -12.68 -23.11
C TYR A 321 -36.30 -13.10 -24.49
N MET A 322 -36.78 -14.33 -24.61
CA MET A 322 -37.19 -14.88 -25.90
C MET A 322 -38.47 -15.72 -25.79
N ALA A 323 -39.42 -15.45 -26.68
CA ALA A 323 -40.49 -16.39 -26.98
C ALA A 323 -40.28 -17.02 -28.35
N THR A 324 -40.50 -18.33 -28.43
CA THR A 324 -40.46 -19.05 -29.70
C THR A 324 -41.88 -19.29 -30.19
N VAL A 325 -42.22 -18.67 -31.32
CA VAL A 325 -43.48 -18.97 -32.01
C VAL A 325 -43.29 -20.24 -32.81
N TRP A 326 -44.10 -21.26 -32.52
CA TRP A 326 -44.10 -22.52 -33.26
C TRP A 326 -45.29 -22.59 -34.21
N VAL A 327 -45.03 -23.10 -35.40
CA VAL A 327 -46.01 -23.25 -36.47
C VAL A 327 -45.90 -24.65 -37.05
N SER A 328 -46.97 -25.43 -36.93
CA SER A 328 -47.01 -26.81 -37.41
C SER A 328 -48.18 -27.12 -38.33
N THR A 329 -48.10 -28.24 -39.06
CA THR A 329 -49.20 -28.77 -39.88
C THR A 329 -49.41 -30.26 -39.62
N ASP A 330 -50.55 -30.78 -40.06
CA ASP A 330 -50.93 -32.20 -40.01
C ASP A 330 -50.04 -33.13 -40.84
N THR A 331 -49.24 -32.57 -41.77
CA THR A 331 -48.23 -33.32 -42.55
C THR A 331 -46.88 -33.47 -41.82
N GLY A 332 -46.75 -32.96 -40.59
CA GLY A 332 -45.54 -33.13 -39.75
C GLY A 332 -44.50 -32.01 -39.87
N MET A 333 -44.79 -30.94 -40.62
CA MET A 333 -43.93 -29.74 -40.66
C MET A 333 -43.97 -29.03 -39.30
N ASN A 334 -42.81 -28.62 -38.77
CA ASN A 334 -42.69 -27.88 -37.52
C ASN A 334 -41.63 -26.78 -37.67
N LEU A 335 -42.07 -25.52 -37.76
CA LEU A 335 -41.21 -24.35 -37.92
C LEU A 335 -41.26 -23.51 -36.65
N SER A 336 -40.16 -22.84 -36.33
CA SER A 336 -40.09 -21.89 -35.23
C SER A 336 -39.54 -20.55 -35.68
N ALA A 337 -40.02 -19.49 -35.02
CA ALA A 337 -39.45 -18.16 -35.12
C ALA A 337 -39.29 -17.57 -33.72
N ASN A 338 -38.11 -17.01 -33.44
CA ASN A 338 -37.79 -16.44 -32.14
C ASN A 338 -38.07 -14.95 -32.13
N ILE A 339 -38.74 -14.51 -31.08
CA ILE A 339 -38.98 -13.11 -30.78
C ILE A 339 -38.19 -12.80 -29.52
N VAL A 340 -37.13 -12.02 -29.68
CA VAL A 340 -36.26 -11.58 -28.60
C VAL A 340 -36.69 -10.19 -28.17
N ALA A 341 -36.99 -9.99 -26.89
CA ALA A 341 -37.20 -8.67 -26.33
C ALA A 341 -35.84 -8.10 -25.90
N ASN A 342 -35.54 -6.87 -26.32
CA ASN A 342 -34.32 -6.16 -25.97
C ASN A 342 -34.69 -4.95 -25.11
N VAL A 343 -34.45 -5.03 -23.81
CA VAL A 343 -34.84 -3.97 -22.88
C VAL A 343 -33.82 -2.81 -22.97
N SER A 344 -34.26 -1.55 -22.92
CA SER A 344 -33.33 -0.40 -23.06
C SER A 344 -32.42 -0.21 -21.83
N GLU A 345 -31.14 0.12 -22.05
CA GLU A 345 -30.13 0.32 -20.99
C GLU A 345 -30.39 1.53 -20.07
N GLN A 346 -30.32 1.31 -18.76
CA GLN A 346 -30.29 2.33 -17.70
C GLN A 346 -29.09 2.03 -16.82
N ARG A 347 -28.25 3.05 -16.62
CA ARG A 347 -26.98 2.94 -15.89
C ARG A 347 -27.05 3.65 -14.55
N SER A 348 -26.88 2.92 -13.45
CA SER A 348 -26.95 3.49 -12.11
C SER A 348 -26.30 2.56 -11.09
N LEU A 349 -25.01 2.78 -10.81
CA LEU A 349 -24.29 2.08 -9.75
C LEU A 349 -24.37 2.89 -8.46
N LEU A 350 -25.02 2.33 -7.45
CA LEU A 350 -24.97 2.83 -6.08
C LEU A 350 -23.92 2.02 -5.32
N ILE A 351 -22.91 2.71 -4.78
CA ILE A 351 -21.99 2.11 -3.81
C ILE A 351 -22.46 2.49 -2.41
N ASP A 352 -22.64 1.47 -1.56
CA ASP A 352 -22.92 1.62 -0.14
C ASP A 352 -21.78 0.97 0.64
N ALA A 353 -21.18 1.75 1.54
CA ALA A 353 -20.08 1.33 2.42
C ALA A 353 -20.31 1.97 3.80
N PRO A 354 -19.73 1.39 4.88
CA PRO A 354 -19.88 1.93 6.23
C PRO A 354 -19.43 3.39 6.31
N GLU A 355 -20.15 4.27 7.01
CA GLU A 355 -19.73 5.67 7.21
C GLU A 355 -18.45 5.76 8.06
N GLN A 356 -18.32 4.88 9.05
CA GLN A 356 -17.22 4.83 10.00
C GLN A 356 -16.89 3.38 10.36
N MET A 357 -15.61 3.07 10.53
CA MET A 357 -15.14 1.76 10.97
C MET A 357 -13.96 1.91 11.94
N GLY A 358 -14.00 1.19 13.05
CA GLY A 358 -12.84 1.06 13.93
C GLY A 358 -11.82 0.11 13.32
N VAL A 359 -10.54 0.50 13.25
CA VAL A 359 -9.46 -0.30 12.69
C VAL A 359 -8.32 -0.46 13.68
N LEU A 360 -7.68 -1.63 13.69
CA LEU A 360 -6.54 -1.91 14.55
C LEU A 360 -5.22 -1.74 13.77
N PRO A 361 -4.21 -1.09 14.36
CA PRO A 361 -2.88 -1.02 13.78
C PRO A 361 -2.27 -2.40 13.49
N GLY A 362 -1.51 -2.50 12.38
CA GLY A 362 -0.83 -3.72 11.95
C GLY A 362 -1.73 -4.86 11.45
N GLN A 363 -3.06 -4.69 11.47
CA GLN A 363 -4.01 -5.68 10.96
C GLN A 363 -4.56 -5.31 9.59
N GLU A 364 -4.93 -6.34 8.84
CA GLU A 364 -5.68 -6.21 7.61
C GLU A 364 -7.14 -5.92 7.94
N GLN A 365 -7.63 -4.73 7.60
CA GLN A 365 -9.04 -4.41 7.73
C GLN A 365 -9.76 -4.65 6.41
N VAL A 366 -10.73 -5.57 6.44
CA VAL A 366 -11.62 -5.79 5.31
C VAL A 366 -12.77 -4.79 5.39
N VAL A 367 -12.85 -3.88 4.42
CA VAL A 367 -13.98 -2.98 4.23
C VAL A 367 -14.88 -3.57 3.16
N ASN A 368 -16.00 -4.12 3.61
CA ASN A 368 -17.05 -4.59 2.71
C ASN A 368 -17.84 -3.39 2.20
N PHE A 369 -18.02 -3.36 0.90
CA PHE A 369 -18.91 -2.43 0.25
C PHE A 369 -19.85 -3.23 -0.64
N THR A 370 -21.04 -2.70 -0.82
CA THR A 370 -21.98 -3.28 -1.77
C THR A 370 -22.09 -2.32 -2.93
N VAL A 371 -21.94 -2.86 -4.13
CA VAL A 371 -22.32 -2.13 -5.33
C VAL A 371 -23.64 -2.73 -5.76
N THR A 372 -24.66 -1.88 -5.77
CA THR A 372 -25.98 -2.23 -6.30
C THR A 372 -26.11 -1.60 -7.66
N ASN A 373 -26.38 -2.44 -8.66
CA ASN A 373 -26.80 -1.94 -9.95
C ASN A 373 -28.29 -1.66 -9.89
N LEU A 374 -28.63 -0.40 -9.61
CA LEU A 374 -29.99 0.12 -9.70
C LEU A 374 -30.39 0.43 -11.16
N GLY A 375 -29.46 0.22 -12.09
CA GLY A 375 -29.70 0.19 -13.50
C GLY A 375 -30.25 -1.17 -13.94
N ASN A 376 -30.71 -1.22 -15.18
CA ASN A 376 -31.17 -2.44 -15.81
C ASN A 376 -30.20 -2.89 -16.91
N LEU A 377 -28.90 -2.56 -16.85
CA LEU A 377 -27.86 -3.14 -17.70
C LEU A 377 -26.72 -3.73 -16.87
N ALA A 378 -26.22 -4.93 -17.20
CA ALA A 378 -24.94 -5.38 -16.65
C ALA A 378 -23.78 -4.42 -16.95
N GLU A 379 -23.15 -3.90 -15.90
CA GLU A 379 -22.08 -2.90 -16.00
C GLU A 379 -20.71 -3.49 -15.67
N ASP A 380 -19.73 -3.21 -16.54
CA ASP A 380 -18.31 -3.36 -16.25
C ASP A 380 -17.76 -2.06 -15.64
N PHE A 381 -17.21 -2.14 -14.43
CA PHE A 381 -16.59 -1.01 -13.73
C PHE A 381 -15.35 -1.45 -12.95
N ASP A 382 -14.39 -0.54 -12.82
CA ASP A 382 -13.25 -0.69 -11.92
C ASP A 382 -13.59 -0.09 -10.55
N VAL A 383 -13.41 -0.88 -9.50
CA VAL A 383 -13.35 -0.38 -8.13
C VAL A 383 -11.92 0.04 -7.84
N ILE A 384 -11.72 1.31 -7.51
CA ILE A 384 -10.43 1.89 -7.16
C ILE A 384 -10.52 2.38 -5.72
N ALA A 385 -9.61 1.93 -4.86
CA ALA A 385 -9.60 2.29 -3.45
C ALA A 385 -8.27 2.91 -3.04
N SER A 386 -8.32 3.94 -2.20
CA SER A 386 -7.14 4.64 -1.68
C SER A 386 -7.39 5.18 -0.28
N VAL A 387 -6.38 5.15 0.59
CA VAL A 387 -6.47 5.64 1.97
C VAL A 387 -5.57 6.86 2.19
N GLU A 388 -6.07 7.83 2.96
CA GLU A 388 -5.32 8.99 3.43
C GLU A 388 -4.10 8.59 4.27
N GLY A 389 -2.92 9.10 3.93
CA GLY A 389 -1.65 8.68 4.52
C GLY A 389 -0.88 7.65 3.69
N GLY A 390 -1.43 7.21 2.55
CA GLY A 390 -0.73 6.34 1.60
C GLY A 390 -0.62 4.89 2.03
N TRP A 391 -1.56 4.41 2.85
CA TRP A 391 -1.62 3.01 3.28
C TRP A 391 -1.85 2.08 2.08
N GLU A 392 -1.30 0.87 2.15
CA GLU A 392 -1.48 -0.13 1.09
C GLU A 392 -2.91 -0.67 1.10
N VAL A 393 -3.48 -0.83 -0.08
CA VAL A 393 -4.86 -1.26 -0.29
C VAL A 393 -4.88 -2.37 -1.34
N ILE A 394 -5.46 -3.52 -1.01
CA ILE A 394 -5.45 -4.72 -1.85
C ILE A 394 -6.87 -5.22 -2.11
N PRO A 395 -7.28 -5.38 -3.38
CA PRO A 395 -6.64 -4.83 -4.58
C PRO A 395 -6.82 -3.30 -4.67
N GLU A 396 -5.77 -2.57 -5.06
CA GLU A 396 -5.84 -1.11 -5.31
C GLU A 396 -6.82 -0.79 -6.45
N THR A 397 -6.93 -1.69 -7.43
CA THR A 397 -7.92 -1.63 -8.50
C THR A 397 -8.43 -3.03 -8.84
N GLN A 398 -9.74 -3.19 -8.95
CA GLN A 398 -10.38 -4.43 -9.35
C GLN A 398 -11.49 -4.18 -10.36
N SER A 399 -11.41 -4.82 -11.52
CA SER A 399 -12.52 -4.83 -12.48
C SER A 399 -13.60 -5.79 -12.02
N MET A 400 -14.84 -5.31 -12.01
CA MET A 400 -16.03 -6.07 -11.68
C MET A 400 -17.06 -5.93 -12.80
N THR A 401 -17.86 -6.97 -12.95
CA THR A 401 -19.06 -6.98 -13.81
C THR A 401 -20.23 -7.26 -12.89
N LEU A 402 -21.22 -6.38 -12.88
CA LEU A 402 -22.41 -6.51 -12.04
C LEU A 402 -23.63 -6.57 -12.94
N ILE A 403 -24.40 -7.66 -12.88
CA ILE A 403 -25.68 -7.72 -13.60
C ILE A 403 -26.72 -6.82 -12.91
N THR A 404 -27.89 -6.75 -13.48
CA THR A 404 -29.01 -5.88 -13.08
C THR A 404 -29.70 -6.34 -11.81
N ASP A 405 -30.11 -5.39 -10.97
CA ASP A 405 -30.61 -5.63 -9.61
C ASP A 405 -29.69 -6.51 -8.74
N GLU A 406 -28.51 -6.87 -9.26
CA GLU A 406 -27.50 -7.61 -8.56
C GLU A 406 -26.84 -6.65 -7.59
N VAL A 407 -26.64 -7.19 -6.40
CA VAL A 407 -25.80 -6.57 -5.39
C VAL A 407 -24.58 -7.46 -5.31
N ILE A 408 -23.45 -7.00 -5.86
CA ILE A 408 -22.18 -7.65 -5.59
C ILE A 408 -21.62 -7.04 -4.31
N GLN A 409 -21.25 -7.94 -3.42
CA GLN A 409 -20.40 -7.59 -2.30
C GLN A 409 -18.96 -7.58 -2.80
N GLY A 410 -18.37 -6.40 -2.80
CA GLY A 410 -16.95 -6.22 -2.94
C GLY A 410 -16.31 -6.07 -1.58
N SER A 411 -15.03 -6.39 -1.49
CA SER A 411 -14.24 -6.14 -0.30
C SER A 411 -12.91 -5.55 -0.70
N VAL A 412 -12.51 -4.50 -0.02
CA VAL A 412 -11.17 -3.95 -0.12
C VAL A 412 -10.47 -4.25 1.19
N THR A 413 -9.29 -4.85 1.12
CA THR A 413 -8.44 -5.06 2.29
C THR A 413 -7.50 -3.86 2.42
N VAL A 414 -7.63 -3.12 3.51
CA VAL A 414 -6.71 -2.06 3.89
C VAL A 414 -5.64 -2.64 4.79
N MET A 415 -4.38 -2.49 4.41
CA MET A 415 -3.23 -2.83 5.25
C MET A 415 -3.01 -1.66 6.21
N VAL A 416 -3.51 -1.77 7.45
CA VAL A 416 -3.28 -0.74 8.46
C VAL A 416 -1.80 -0.81 8.89
N PRO A 417 -1.03 0.29 8.82
CA PRO A 417 0.37 0.26 9.22
C PRO A 417 0.56 -0.17 10.67
N GLU A 418 1.71 -0.78 10.97
CA GLU A 418 2.09 -1.15 12.34
C GLU A 418 2.37 0.11 13.20
N ILE A 419 2.23 -0.02 14.52
CA ILE A 419 2.55 1.07 15.46
C ILE A 419 4.06 1.28 15.45
N GLY A 420 4.52 2.36 14.78
CA GLY A 420 5.92 2.77 14.71
C GLY A 420 6.16 4.19 15.26
N GLU A 421 7.35 4.76 15.01
CA GLU A 421 7.68 6.15 15.37
C GLU A 421 6.98 7.21 14.48
N GLU A 422 6.20 6.80 13.47
CA GLU A 422 5.46 7.72 12.60
C GLU A 422 4.20 8.26 13.30
N GLU A 423 4.02 9.59 13.25
CA GLU A 423 2.86 10.27 13.83
C GLU A 423 1.56 9.88 13.09
N GLY A 424 0.49 9.56 13.83
CA GLY A 424 -0.87 9.42 13.25
C GLY A 424 -1.71 8.24 13.74
N LEU A 425 -1.15 7.23 14.41
CA LEU A 425 -1.87 6.02 14.87
C LEU A 425 -2.30 6.04 16.35
N ASP A 426 -2.44 7.22 16.95
CA ASP A 426 -2.97 7.38 18.31
C ASP A 426 -4.45 6.94 18.40
N ASP A 427 -4.88 6.52 19.60
CA ASP A 427 -6.31 6.22 19.88
C ASP A 427 -7.21 7.40 19.46
N GLY A 428 -8.14 7.12 18.54
CA GLY A 428 -9.11 8.10 18.03
C GLY A 428 -8.66 8.91 16.80
N SER A 429 -7.47 8.68 16.24
CA SER A 429 -7.08 9.24 14.94
C SER A 429 -7.96 8.73 13.80
N VAL A 430 -8.22 9.56 12.78
CA VAL A 430 -9.12 9.26 11.67
C VAL A 430 -8.39 9.33 10.33
N HIS A 431 -8.52 8.28 9.51
CA HIS A 431 -8.00 8.19 8.15
C HIS A 431 -9.13 7.90 7.16
N ASN A 432 -9.25 8.71 6.12
CA ASN A 432 -10.32 8.53 5.13
C ASN A 432 -9.95 7.49 4.07
N LEU A 433 -10.70 6.39 3.99
CA LEU A 433 -10.70 5.47 2.86
C LEU A 433 -11.70 5.96 1.81
N THR A 434 -11.22 6.19 0.59
CA THR A 434 -12.06 6.53 -0.56
C THR A 434 -12.18 5.31 -1.47
N ILE A 435 -13.41 4.84 -1.71
CA ILE A 435 -13.72 3.78 -2.68
C ILE A 435 -14.50 4.42 -3.83
N ARG A 436 -13.93 4.34 -5.04
CA ARG A 436 -14.47 4.98 -6.24
C ARG A 436 -14.74 3.94 -7.32
N LEU A 437 -15.96 3.94 -7.84
CA LEU A 437 -16.34 3.16 -9.03
C LEU A 437 -16.01 4.00 -10.27
N ALA A 438 -15.28 3.44 -11.23
CA ALA A 438 -14.89 4.12 -12.45
C ALA A 438 -15.09 3.25 -13.69
N TYR A 439 -15.56 3.82 -14.78
CA TYR A 439 -15.70 3.07 -16.04
C TYR A 439 -14.33 2.88 -16.72
N PRO A 440 -13.88 1.63 -17.02
CA PRO A 440 -12.51 1.34 -17.46
C PRO A 440 -12.08 2.08 -18.72
N ALA A 441 -13.01 2.28 -19.67
CA ALA A 441 -12.72 2.92 -20.95
C ALA A 441 -12.63 4.46 -20.88
N THR A 442 -13.20 5.09 -19.86
CA THR A 442 -13.34 6.57 -19.79
C THR A 442 -12.77 7.19 -18.53
N GLY A 443 -12.56 6.42 -17.46
CA GLY A 443 -12.09 6.88 -16.15
C GLY A 443 -13.13 7.70 -15.36
N ILE A 444 -14.33 7.90 -15.91
CA ILE A 444 -15.40 8.68 -15.29
C ILE A 444 -15.91 7.94 -14.06
N THR A 445 -16.07 8.67 -12.95
CA THR A 445 -16.62 8.14 -11.70
C THR A 445 -18.11 7.84 -11.84
N ALA A 446 -18.48 6.58 -11.61
CA ALA A 446 -19.87 6.11 -11.56
C ALA A 446 -20.49 6.24 -10.16
N GLY A 447 -19.68 6.11 -9.11
CA GLY A 447 -20.08 6.23 -7.70
C GLY A 447 -18.86 6.39 -6.79
N ILE A 448 -19.05 6.98 -5.60
CA ILE A 448 -17.98 7.15 -4.60
C ILE A 448 -18.54 6.92 -3.20
N ALA A 449 -17.77 6.22 -2.36
CA ALA A 449 -18.03 6.06 -0.94
C ALA A 449 -16.77 6.48 -0.15
N ASN A 450 -16.97 7.17 0.96
CA ASN A 450 -15.90 7.53 1.89
C ASN A 450 -16.19 6.83 3.22
N VAL A 451 -15.17 6.18 3.78
CA VAL A 451 -15.24 5.48 5.07
C VAL A 451 -14.22 6.12 6.00
N GLU A 452 -14.66 6.59 7.17
CA GLU A 452 -13.77 7.06 8.23
C GLU A 452 -13.19 5.86 8.98
N LEU A 453 -11.91 5.54 8.74
CA LEU A 453 -11.17 4.54 9.50
C LEU A 453 -10.66 5.19 10.78
N VAL A 454 -11.27 4.86 11.91
CA VAL A 454 -10.87 5.37 13.23
C VAL A 454 -9.98 4.36 13.92
N ILE A 455 -8.80 4.79 14.33
CA ILE A 455 -7.86 3.92 15.03
C ILE A 455 -8.44 3.53 16.38
N SER A 456 -8.72 2.24 16.54
CA SER A 456 -9.16 1.65 17.80
C SER A 456 -7.98 1.56 18.79
N PRO A 457 -8.23 1.67 20.10
CA PRO A 457 -7.17 1.53 21.08
C PRO A 457 -6.73 0.07 21.19
N MET A 458 -5.43 -0.14 21.07
CA MET A 458 -4.77 -1.43 21.10
C MET A 458 -3.76 -1.46 22.26
N PHE A 459 -3.81 -2.53 23.04
CA PHE A 459 -2.82 -2.84 24.06
C PHE A 459 -1.81 -3.84 23.49
N MET A 460 -0.53 -3.49 23.57
CA MET A 460 0.59 -4.38 23.27
C MET A 460 1.68 -4.19 24.31
N LEU A 461 2.40 -5.25 24.60
CA LEU A 461 3.42 -5.27 25.64
C LEU A 461 4.79 -5.61 25.06
N ASP A 462 5.77 -4.75 25.33
CA ASP A 462 7.17 -5.13 25.25
C ASP A 462 7.68 -5.48 26.65
N VAL A 463 8.53 -6.50 26.73
CA VAL A 463 8.93 -7.12 27.99
C VAL A 463 10.44 -7.19 28.06
N LYS A 464 10.98 -6.56 29.10
CA LYS A 464 12.41 -6.58 29.41
C LYS A 464 12.64 -7.59 30.53
N GLU A 465 13.56 -8.51 30.29
CA GLU A 465 14.12 -9.43 31.29
C GLU A 465 13.14 -10.49 31.85
N TRP A 466 12.23 -11.02 31.03
CA TRP A 466 11.33 -12.11 31.46
C TRP A 466 11.99 -13.50 31.35
N PRO A 467 11.99 -14.32 32.42
CA PRO A 467 12.58 -15.66 32.38
C PRO A 467 11.66 -16.67 31.65
N TYR A 468 12.19 -17.34 30.63
CA TYR A 468 11.45 -18.36 29.88
C TYR A 468 11.32 -19.71 30.61
N GLU A 469 12.30 -20.04 31.45
CA GLU A 469 12.31 -21.26 32.26
C GLU A 469 12.82 -20.92 33.66
N VAL A 470 12.17 -21.46 34.68
CA VAL A 470 12.55 -21.29 36.08
C VAL A 470 12.57 -22.65 36.77
N GLU A 471 13.72 -22.94 37.36
CA GLU A 471 13.99 -24.19 38.05
C GLU A 471 13.60 -24.11 39.53
N PHE A 472 13.07 -25.22 40.02
CA PHE A 472 12.61 -25.41 41.40
C PHE A 472 13.21 -26.66 42.03
N SER A 473 13.38 -26.59 43.34
CA SER A 473 13.46 -27.75 44.22
C SER A 473 12.13 -27.90 44.97
N ARG A 474 11.93 -29.05 45.60
CA ARG A 474 10.75 -29.31 46.44
C ARG A 474 10.50 -28.16 47.43
N GLN A 475 9.26 -27.66 47.47
CA GLN A 475 8.82 -26.66 48.47
C GLN A 475 9.67 -25.39 48.50
N THR A 476 10.26 -25.03 47.35
CA THR A 476 10.98 -23.77 47.18
C THR A 476 10.11 -22.73 46.48
N ASN A 477 10.29 -21.47 46.85
CA ASN A 477 9.69 -20.34 46.18
C ASN A 477 10.68 -19.67 45.23
N ARG A 478 10.16 -19.04 44.18
CA ARG A 478 10.91 -18.23 43.23
C ARG A 478 10.21 -16.88 43.07
N THR A 479 10.99 -15.83 42.91
CA THR A 479 10.51 -14.47 42.68
C THR A 479 10.77 -14.11 41.22
N TRP A 480 9.78 -13.53 40.57
CA TRP A 480 9.90 -12.90 39.26
C TRP A 480 10.09 -11.41 39.48
N GLU A 481 11.06 -10.82 38.80
CA GLU A 481 11.19 -9.38 38.66
C GLU A 481 11.15 -9.08 37.16
N ALA A 482 10.13 -8.35 36.73
CA ALA A 482 9.90 -8.09 35.31
C ALA A 482 9.67 -6.60 35.09
N THR A 483 10.22 -6.10 33.99
CA THR A 483 9.96 -4.74 33.53
C THR A 483 9.20 -4.81 32.22
N ILE A 484 8.02 -4.21 32.19
CA ILE A 484 7.15 -4.22 31.02
C ILE A 484 6.91 -2.79 30.52
N VAL A 485 6.70 -2.65 29.22
CA VAL A 485 6.47 -1.38 28.54
C VAL A 485 5.22 -1.53 27.69
N ASN A 486 4.23 -0.67 27.92
CA ASN A 486 3.07 -0.59 27.05
C ASN A 486 3.47 0.09 25.73
N VAL A 487 3.58 -0.70 24.67
CA VAL A 487 3.88 -0.25 23.30
C VAL A 487 2.61 -0.12 22.44
N GLY A 488 1.43 -0.22 23.07
CA GLY A 488 0.16 0.11 22.47
C GLY A 488 -0.01 1.62 22.21
N ASN A 489 -1.12 2.01 21.60
CA ASN A 489 -1.39 3.41 21.23
C ASN A 489 -2.10 4.24 22.33
N LYS A 490 -2.41 3.65 23.49
CA LYS A 490 -3.12 4.31 24.61
C LYS A 490 -2.49 3.94 25.96
N ASP A 491 -2.60 4.81 26.95
CA ASP A 491 -2.38 4.45 28.35
C ASP A 491 -3.42 3.42 28.82
N VAL A 492 -2.98 2.31 29.42
CA VAL A 492 -3.87 1.22 29.81
C VAL A 492 -3.68 0.88 31.28
N THR A 493 -4.76 0.53 31.96
CA THR A 493 -4.69 -0.17 33.23
C THR A 493 -5.13 -1.60 33.01
N VAL A 494 -4.28 -2.57 33.37
CA VAL A 494 -4.48 -4.00 33.13
C VAL A 494 -4.70 -4.74 34.43
N ASN A 495 -5.55 -5.76 34.40
CA ASN A 495 -5.70 -6.75 35.46
C ASN A 495 -4.76 -7.92 35.17
N LEU A 496 -4.11 -8.43 36.21
CA LEU A 496 -3.16 -9.53 36.14
C LEU A 496 -3.82 -10.80 36.68
N THR A 497 -3.78 -11.87 35.90
CA THR A 497 -4.24 -13.20 36.32
C THR A 497 -3.09 -14.19 36.18
N TYR A 498 -2.77 -14.88 37.28
CA TYR A 498 -1.70 -15.87 37.35
C TYR A 498 -2.31 -17.26 37.30
N GLU A 499 -2.03 -18.02 36.24
CA GLU A 499 -2.50 -19.39 36.10
C GLU A 499 -1.31 -20.31 35.83
N ILE A 500 -1.34 -21.51 36.42
CA ILE A 500 -0.32 -22.51 36.20
C ILE A 500 -0.99 -23.72 35.58
N PHE A 501 -0.53 -24.10 34.39
CA PHE A 501 -1.09 -25.21 33.62
C PHE A 501 -0.14 -26.39 33.56
N LYS A 502 -0.72 -27.58 33.52
CA LYS A 502 0.03 -28.78 33.13
C LYS A 502 0.45 -28.69 31.66
N PRO A 503 1.48 -29.45 31.24
CA PRO A 503 1.91 -29.49 29.84
C PRO A 503 0.71 -29.77 28.92
N GLY A 504 0.49 -28.88 27.94
CA GLY A 504 -0.65 -28.92 27.04
C GLY A 504 -1.74 -27.87 27.29
N PHE A 505 -1.64 -27.03 28.34
CA PHE A 505 -2.50 -25.84 28.57
C PHE A 505 -4.01 -26.12 28.73
N VAL A 506 -4.41 -27.36 29.04
CA VAL A 506 -5.84 -27.72 29.18
C VAL A 506 -6.32 -27.73 30.64
N THR A 507 -5.46 -28.17 31.56
CA THR A 507 -5.80 -28.32 32.98
C THR A 507 -4.81 -27.55 33.84
N THR A 508 -5.30 -26.92 34.90
CA THR A 508 -4.45 -26.28 35.90
C THR A 508 -3.57 -27.32 36.61
N SER A 509 -2.40 -26.88 37.03
CA SER A 509 -1.43 -27.64 37.82
C SER A 509 -1.64 -27.28 39.29
N ASP A 510 -1.67 -28.29 40.16
CA ASP A 510 -1.69 -28.11 41.62
C ASP A 510 -0.28 -28.32 42.21
N GLU A 511 0.71 -28.59 41.36
CA GLU A 511 2.09 -28.88 41.74
C GLU A 511 2.91 -27.61 42.02
N TRP A 512 2.44 -26.45 41.54
CA TRP A 512 2.93 -25.12 41.90
C TRP A 512 1.75 -24.19 42.20
N SER A 513 1.97 -23.16 43.01
CA SER A 513 0.95 -22.17 43.36
C SER A 513 1.49 -20.74 43.35
N PHE A 514 0.62 -19.80 42.97
CA PHE A 514 0.88 -18.37 43.12
C PHE A 514 0.70 -17.96 44.58
N VAL A 515 1.67 -17.22 45.12
CA VAL A 515 1.70 -16.82 46.54
C VAL A 515 1.31 -15.35 46.72
N GLU A 516 2.04 -14.45 46.06
CA GLU A 516 1.89 -13.01 46.23
C GLU A 516 2.31 -12.26 44.94
N GLY A 517 1.64 -11.15 44.64
CA GLY A 517 1.91 -10.30 43.47
C GLY A 517 0.78 -9.27 43.24
N PRO A 518 0.99 -8.27 42.36
CA PRO A 518 -0.02 -7.28 42.03
C PRO A 518 -1.16 -7.88 41.20
N SER A 519 -2.40 -7.50 41.50
CA SER A 519 -3.57 -7.88 40.70
C SER A 519 -3.92 -6.87 39.60
N GLN A 520 -3.32 -5.69 39.63
CA GLN A 520 -3.56 -4.59 38.70
C GLN A 520 -2.28 -3.77 38.49
N LEU A 521 -2.02 -3.33 37.26
CA LEU A 521 -0.94 -2.42 36.91
C LEU A 521 -1.45 -1.30 36.01
N THR A 522 -1.01 -0.08 36.26
CA THR A 522 -1.20 1.06 35.35
C THR A 522 0.04 1.20 34.49
N LEU A 523 -0.14 1.11 33.17
CA LEU A 523 0.93 1.10 32.17
C LEU A 523 0.79 2.32 31.24
N PRO A 524 1.49 3.43 31.55
CA PRO A 524 1.60 4.55 30.63
C PRO A 524 2.32 4.12 29.36
N ARG A 525 1.92 4.69 28.22
CA ARG A 525 2.52 4.41 26.92
C ARG A 525 4.02 4.72 26.93
N ASN A 526 4.81 3.81 26.37
CA ASN A 526 6.26 3.90 26.21
C ASN A 526 7.04 4.18 27.52
N SER A 527 6.47 3.82 28.68
CA SER A 527 7.14 3.95 29.97
C SER A 527 7.45 2.57 30.56
N ASN A 528 8.66 2.40 31.09
CA ASN A 528 9.04 1.20 31.84
C ASN A 528 8.24 1.13 33.14
N VAL A 529 7.59 -0.01 33.40
CA VAL A 529 6.91 -0.32 34.67
C VAL A 529 7.43 -1.67 35.17
N SER A 530 8.06 -1.67 36.35
CA SER A 530 8.59 -2.88 36.97
C SER A 530 7.64 -3.42 38.04
N PHE A 531 7.50 -4.75 38.10
CA PHE A 531 6.70 -5.43 39.11
C PHE A 531 7.32 -6.78 39.50
N SER A 532 6.91 -7.32 40.64
CA SER A 532 7.37 -8.62 41.13
C SER A 532 6.26 -9.48 41.72
N PHE A 533 6.44 -10.79 41.65
CA PHE A 533 5.52 -11.79 42.22
C PHE A 533 6.24 -13.10 42.55
N ILE A 534 5.60 -13.97 43.34
CA ILE A 534 6.19 -15.19 43.91
C ILE A 534 5.36 -16.44 43.55
N ILE A 535 6.04 -17.49 43.07
CA ILE A 535 5.48 -18.83 42.86
C ILE A 535 6.17 -19.83 43.80
N LEU A 536 5.42 -20.78 44.34
CA LEU A 536 5.88 -21.87 45.22
C LEU A 536 5.68 -23.23 44.54
N ALA A 537 6.67 -24.12 44.62
CA ALA A 537 6.48 -25.54 44.27
C ALA A 537 5.80 -26.28 45.43
N GLU A 538 4.58 -26.78 45.25
CA GLU A 538 3.80 -27.40 46.34
C GLU A 538 4.05 -28.90 46.50
N ASP A 539 4.41 -29.61 45.43
CA ASP A 539 4.59 -31.06 45.48
C ASP A 539 5.69 -31.46 46.49
N GLU A 540 5.35 -32.37 47.40
CA GLU A 540 6.27 -32.86 48.42
C GLU A 540 7.24 -33.92 47.89
N SER A 541 6.89 -34.59 46.79
CA SER A 541 7.70 -35.64 46.18
C SER A 541 7.68 -35.52 44.65
N PRO A 542 8.14 -34.37 44.11
CA PRO A 542 8.07 -34.14 42.67
C PRO A 542 8.95 -35.13 41.91
N ASP A 543 8.48 -35.53 40.73
CA ASP A 543 9.32 -36.22 39.74
C ASP A 543 10.30 -35.22 39.10
N LEU A 544 11.50 -35.67 38.72
CA LEU A 544 12.48 -34.77 38.07
C LEU A 544 11.99 -34.25 36.72
N ASP A 545 11.23 -35.06 35.98
CA ASP A 545 10.68 -34.65 34.68
C ASP A 545 9.38 -33.83 34.81
N LEU A 546 8.93 -33.56 36.05
CA LEU A 546 7.76 -32.74 36.33
C LEU A 546 8.00 -31.31 35.83
N ARG A 547 7.04 -30.84 35.04
CA ARG A 547 7.05 -29.50 34.47
C ARG A 547 5.64 -28.96 34.37
N SER A 548 5.49 -27.64 34.47
CA SER A 548 4.25 -26.90 34.28
C SER A 548 4.54 -25.57 33.58
N HIS A 549 3.52 -24.86 33.15
CA HIS A 549 3.65 -23.56 32.52
C HIS A 549 2.90 -22.52 33.35
N LEU A 550 3.63 -21.54 33.87
CA LEU A 550 3.05 -20.31 34.40
C LEU A 550 2.65 -19.43 33.22
N VAL A 551 1.40 -18.99 33.22
CA VAL A 551 0.83 -18.04 32.27
C VAL A 551 0.33 -16.85 33.07
N LEU A 552 1.02 -15.71 32.92
CA LEU A 552 0.54 -14.42 33.40
C LEU A 552 -0.25 -13.76 32.29
N THR A 553 -1.56 -13.61 32.50
CA THR A 553 -2.46 -12.93 31.57
C THR A 553 -2.64 -11.48 32.01
N LEU A 554 -2.33 -10.53 31.14
CA LEU A 554 -2.59 -9.11 31.32
C LEU A 554 -3.79 -8.73 30.45
N THR A 555 -4.89 -8.36 31.10
CA THR A 555 -6.14 -7.99 30.42
C THR A 555 -6.46 -6.52 30.69
N PRO A 556 -6.59 -5.67 29.68
CA PRO A 556 -7.09 -4.30 29.85
C PRO A 556 -8.39 -4.26 30.63
N GLN A 557 -8.47 -3.38 31.61
CA GLN A 557 -9.69 -3.19 32.40
C GLN A 557 -10.77 -2.44 31.59
N ASP A 558 -10.33 -1.58 30.67
CA ASP A 558 -11.19 -0.90 29.71
C ASP A 558 -11.54 -1.85 28.57
N SER A 559 -12.81 -2.23 28.48
CA SER A 559 -13.31 -3.16 27.46
C SER A 559 -13.28 -2.61 26.04
N SER A 560 -13.03 -1.30 25.84
CA SER A 560 -12.83 -0.76 24.50
C SER A 560 -11.43 -0.99 23.95
N VAL A 561 -10.45 -1.31 24.81
CA VAL A 561 -9.06 -1.56 24.42
C VAL A 561 -8.92 -3.03 24.04
N GLU A 562 -8.59 -3.28 22.77
CA GLU A 562 -8.34 -4.64 22.30
C GLU A 562 -6.89 -5.04 22.54
N GLY A 563 -6.69 -6.32 22.88
CA GLY A 563 -5.37 -6.88 23.22
C GLY A 563 -5.41 -7.59 24.56
N ILE A 564 -4.87 -8.81 24.59
CA ILE A 564 -4.59 -9.56 25.81
C ILE A 564 -3.18 -10.07 25.66
N GLU A 565 -2.37 -9.88 26.69
CA GLU A 565 -0.96 -10.25 26.65
C GLU A 565 -0.71 -11.41 27.59
N TYR A 566 0.12 -12.35 27.14
CA TYR A 566 0.43 -13.58 27.86
C TYR A 566 1.93 -13.71 28.04
N LEU A 567 2.37 -13.71 29.29
CA LEU A 567 3.77 -13.97 29.63
C LEU A 567 3.89 -15.38 30.17
N ASN A 568 4.69 -16.18 29.47
CA ASN A 568 4.81 -17.61 29.74
C ASN A 568 6.18 -17.93 30.31
N THR A 569 6.20 -18.73 31.38
CA THR A 569 7.43 -19.30 31.95
C THR A 569 7.21 -20.79 32.16
N THR A 570 8.16 -21.61 31.73
CA THR A 570 8.17 -23.05 32.03
C THR A 570 8.74 -23.24 33.43
N LEU A 571 7.99 -23.91 34.29
CA LEU A 571 8.41 -24.30 35.64
C LEU A 571 8.90 -25.74 35.55
N VAL A 572 10.12 -26.00 35.99
CA VAL A 572 10.72 -27.34 35.96
C VAL A 572 11.34 -27.70 37.30
N MET A 573 11.41 -29.00 37.58
CA MET A 573 12.16 -29.50 38.72
C MET A 573 13.61 -29.72 38.32
N SER A 574 14.53 -29.21 39.14
CA SER A 574 15.97 -29.37 38.90
C SER A 574 16.68 -29.75 40.19
N ARG A 575 17.71 -30.57 40.04
CA ARG A 575 18.55 -31.02 41.16
C ARG A 575 19.59 -29.98 41.55
N PHE A 576 19.93 -29.07 40.64
CA PHE A 576 21.04 -28.14 40.83
C PHE A 576 20.86 -26.92 39.93
N PHE A 577 20.68 -25.76 40.55
CA PHE A 577 20.41 -24.51 39.84
C PHE A 577 20.75 -23.30 40.72
N LYS A 578 20.93 -22.14 40.08
CA LYS A 578 21.20 -20.88 40.76
C LYS A 578 19.90 -20.15 41.10
N ILE A 579 19.81 -19.62 42.32
CA ILE A 579 18.66 -18.82 42.74
C ILE A 579 18.83 -17.38 42.25
N SER A 580 19.97 -16.79 42.58
CA SER A 580 20.43 -15.47 42.18
C SER A 580 21.95 -15.46 42.16
N ASP A 581 22.54 -14.43 41.59
CA ASP A 581 23.98 -14.22 41.67
C ASP A 581 24.38 -13.84 43.12
N TYR A 582 25.60 -14.20 43.52
CA TYR A 582 26.13 -13.93 44.86
C TYR A 582 26.93 -12.63 44.86
N VAL A 583 26.35 -11.58 45.42
CA VAL A 583 27.05 -10.32 45.65
C VAL A 583 27.65 -10.34 47.06
N LEU A 584 28.98 -10.30 47.15
CA LEU A 584 29.77 -10.56 48.34
C LEU A 584 30.39 -9.28 48.89
N GLN A 585 30.11 -8.98 50.15
CA GLN A 585 30.79 -7.89 50.86
C GLN A 585 32.09 -8.41 51.50
N PRO A 586 33.24 -7.77 51.25
CA PRO A 586 34.48 -8.09 51.93
C PRO A 586 34.35 -7.96 53.45
N PRO A 587 34.61 -9.03 54.23
CA PRO A 587 34.52 -8.98 55.67
C PRO A 587 35.63 -8.11 56.27
N GLN A 588 35.43 -7.65 57.51
CA GLN A 588 36.36 -6.72 58.17
C GLN A 588 37.63 -7.39 58.71
N ASP A 589 37.62 -8.72 58.86
CA ASP A 589 38.73 -9.53 59.32
C ASP A 589 39.51 -10.20 58.17
N ASP A 590 39.22 -9.82 56.92
CA ASP A 590 39.85 -10.35 55.70
C ASP A 590 39.77 -11.90 55.64
N GLY A 591 38.67 -12.46 56.16
CA GLY A 591 38.40 -13.89 56.16
C GLY A 591 37.55 -14.36 54.98
N ALA A 592 37.52 -15.67 54.74
CA ALA A 592 36.65 -16.25 53.73
C ALA A 592 35.16 -16.21 54.14
N VAL A 593 34.28 -15.94 53.18
CA VAL A 593 32.82 -15.91 53.35
C VAL A 593 32.21 -17.24 52.93
N GLU A 594 31.32 -17.80 53.77
CA GLU A 594 30.57 -19.02 53.42
C GLU A 594 29.40 -18.68 52.48
N VAL A 595 29.42 -19.29 51.30
CA VAL A 595 28.32 -19.27 50.33
C VAL A 595 27.73 -20.67 50.21
N ASN A 596 26.41 -20.75 50.17
CA ASN A 596 25.67 -22.01 50.13
C ASN A 596 24.95 -22.14 48.78
N MET A 597 25.39 -23.09 47.95
CA MET A 597 24.69 -23.48 46.72
C MET A 597 23.72 -24.62 47.05
N ILE A 598 22.50 -24.55 46.53
CA ILE A 598 21.47 -25.55 46.82
C ILE A 598 21.52 -26.65 45.77
N TYR A 599 21.44 -27.90 46.24
CA TYR A 599 21.19 -29.06 45.39
C TYR A 599 20.21 -30.00 46.07
N SER A 600 19.49 -30.83 45.31
CA SER A 600 18.52 -31.76 45.87
C SER A 600 18.55 -33.10 45.16
N HIS A 601 18.33 -34.19 45.91
CA HIS A 601 18.18 -35.51 45.31
C HIS A 601 16.74 -35.72 44.86
N ILE A 602 16.46 -35.53 43.57
CA ILE A 602 15.16 -35.87 42.98
C ILE A 602 15.32 -37.18 42.19
N PRO A 603 14.87 -38.35 42.70
CA PRO A 603 15.14 -39.64 42.06
C PRO A 603 14.34 -39.83 40.76
N ARG A 604 14.97 -40.36 39.70
CA ARG A 604 14.23 -40.93 38.53
C ARG A 604 13.79 -42.38 38.75
N GLY A 605 14.25 -43.01 39.84
CA GLY A 605 14.05 -44.42 40.15
C GLY A 605 13.74 -44.62 41.65
N PRO A 606 14.37 -45.60 42.33
CA PRO A 606 14.11 -45.80 43.75
C PRO A 606 14.56 -44.58 44.57
N SER A 607 13.79 -44.21 45.59
CA SER A 607 14.07 -43.09 46.51
C SER A 607 15.15 -43.41 47.55
N THR A 608 16.13 -44.23 47.19
CA THR A 608 17.25 -44.59 48.05
C THR A 608 18.20 -43.41 48.15
N PRO A 609 18.77 -43.12 49.33
CA PRO A 609 19.79 -42.08 49.45
C PRO A 609 21.00 -42.35 48.54
N VAL A 610 21.58 -41.28 47.99
CA VAL A 610 22.71 -41.35 47.06
C VAL A 610 23.72 -40.23 47.31
N SER A 611 24.98 -40.48 46.99
CA SER A 611 26.05 -39.46 46.99
C SER A 611 26.31 -38.99 45.57
N TYR A 612 26.10 -37.70 45.30
CA TYR A 612 26.41 -37.08 44.02
C TYR A 612 27.89 -36.77 43.90
N GLU A 613 28.40 -36.60 42.68
CA GLU A 613 29.74 -36.06 42.44
C GLU A 613 29.63 -34.65 41.84
N LEU A 614 30.35 -33.68 42.42
CA LEU A 614 30.44 -32.31 41.93
C LEU A 614 31.78 -32.12 41.22
N GLU A 615 31.78 -31.45 40.07
CA GLU A 615 32.98 -31.12 39.31
C GLU A 615 32.93 -29.66 38.86
N LEU A 616 34.02 -28.90 39.02
CA LEU A 616 34.17 -27.56 38.46
C LEU A 616 34.69 -27.66 37.03
N CYS A 617 33.99 -27.05 36.08
CA CYS A 617 34.21 -27.22 34.65
C CYS A 617 34.60 -25.95 33.89
N SER A 618 34.27 -24.78 34.42
CA SER A 618 34.76 -23.51 33.91
C SER A 618 34.93 -22.52 35.06
N ALA A 619 35.93 -21.67 34.96
CA ALA A 619 36.15 -20.55 35.88
C ALA A 619 36.55 -19.34 35.04
N THR A 620 35.66 -18.35 34.96
CA THR A 620 35.87 -17.12 34.17
C THR A 620 35.87 -15.93 35.11
N ARG A 621 36.91 -15.10 35.05
CA ARG A 621 36.98 -13.88 35.85
C ARG A 621 36.16 -12.76 35.20
N LEU A 622 35.39 -12.02 36.01
CA LEU A 622 34.49 -10.99 35.50
C LEU A 622 35.24 -9.74 35.04
N PHE A 623 36.27 -9.31 35.78
CA PHE A 623 37.06 -8.12 35.45
C PHE A 623 38.29 -8.46 34.59
N ASP A 624 38.48 -7.70 33.51
CA ASP A 624 39.64 -7.84 32.63
C ASP A 624 40.83 -7.01 33.13
N PHE A 625 41.75 -7.68 33.83
CA PHE A 625 42.96 -7.07 34.37
C PHE A 625 43.97 -6.67 33.28
N GLU A 626 44.09 -7.44 32.19
CA GLU A 626 45.07 -7.16 31.14
C GLU A 626 44.69 -5.90 30.36
N ALA A 627 43.41 -5.76 29.99
CA ALA A 627 42.90 -4.57 29.32
C ALA A 627 43.08 -3.28 30.13
N ASN A 628 43.03 -3.38 31.47
CA ASN A 628 43.19 -2.25 32.39
C ASN A 628 44.63 -2.06 32.89
N GLY A 629 45.60 -2.81 32.35
CA GLY A 629 47.02 -2.67 32.71
C GLY A 629 47.36 -3.08 34.15
N LEU A 630 46.52 -3.92 34.78
CA LEU A 630 46.69 -4.42 36.14
C LEU A 630 47.16 -5.87 36.13
N ASP A 631 47.83 -6.29 37.21
CA ASP A 631 48.19 -7.69 37.41
C ASP A 631 47.16 -8.40 38.29
N SER A 632 46.44 -9.35 37.69
CA SER A 632 45.45 -10.21 38.34
C SER A 632 45.96 -10.92 39.59
N ALA A 633 47.28 -11.14 39.72
CA ALA A 633 47.91 -11.75 40.89
C ALA A 633 47.83 -10.90 42.16
N ASN A 634 47.65 -9.59 42.04
CA ASN A 634 47.48 -8.68 43.19
C ASN A 634 46.07 -8.73 43.79
N TYR A 635 45.15 -9.42 43.11
CA TYR A 635 43.73 -9.54 43.47
C TYR A 635 43.39 -11.03 43.54
N PRO A 636 43.95 -11.78 44.50
CA PRO A 636 43.75 -13.23 44.55
C PRO A 636 42.32 -13.56 44.97
N TRP A 637 41.72 -14.53 44.28
CA TRP A 637 40.50 -15.19 44.72
C TRP A 637 40.82 -16.66 45.00
N THR A 638 40.27 -17.20 46.08
CA THR A 638 40.28 -18.65 46.30
C THR A 638 38.88 -19.14 46.64
N PHE A 639 38.49 -20.24 46.02
CA PHE A 639 37.22 -20.92 46.29
C PHE A 639 37.54 -22.27 46.89
N THR A 640 37.05 -22.54 48.10
CA THR A 640 37.28 -23.79 48.81
C THR A 640 35.96 -24.50 49.06
N LEU A 641 35.79 -25.66 48.41
CA LEU A 641 34.67 -26.55 48.65
C LEU A 641 34.83 -27.25 50.00
N GLN A 642 33.82 -27.16 50.85
CA GLN A 642 33.75 -27.86 52.13
C GLN A 642 32.74 -29.00 52.08
N ILE A 643 33.20 -30.21 52.39
CA ILE A 643 32.37 -31.40 52.46
C ILE A 643 32.38 -31.92 53.89
N THR A 644 31.19 -32.17 54.44
CA THR A 644 31.06 -32.79 55.77
C THR A 644 31.04 -34.30 55.59
N GLU A 645 32.09 -34.96 56.06
CA GLU A 645 32.25 -36.41 56.01
C GLU A 645 31.27 -37.12 56.96
N VAL A 646 31.01 -38.41 56.70
CA VAL A 646 30.08 -39.24 57.49
C VAL A 646 30.45 -39.32 58.98
N ASN A 647 31.72 -39.11 59.33
CA ASN A 647 32.23 -39.10 60.71
C ASN A 647 32.08 -37.73 61.42
N GLY A 648 31.51 -36.72 60.75
CA GLY A 648 31.35 -35.35 61.24
C GLY A 648 32.58 -34.46 61.09
N SER A 649 33.67 -34.93 60.46
CA SER A 649 34.82 -34.09 60.09
C SER A 649 34.55 -33.32 58.80
N ILE A 650 35.19 -32.16 58.61
CA ILE A 650 35.06 -31.34 57.41
C ILE A 650 36.31 -31.53 56.56
N SER A 651 36.16 -32.01 55.33
CA SER A 651 37.18 -32.00 54.30
C SER A 651 37.08 -30.69 53.50
N SER A 652 38.23 -30.12 53.14
CA SER A 652 38.32 -28.85 52.41
C SER A 652 39.14 -29.04 51.15
N TYR A 653 38.57 -28.69 50.01
CA TYR A 653 39.17 -28.85 48.69
C TYR A 653 39.25 -27.49 48.02
N SER A 654 40.47 -27.02 47.75
CA SER A 654 40.67 -25.80 46.97
C SER A 654 40.33 -26.09 45.50
N LEU A 655 39.45 -25.27 44.93
CA LEU A 655 39.01 -25.38 43.55
C LEU A 655 39.99 -24.66 42.62
N PRO A 656 40.43 -25.28 41.52
CA PRO A 656 41.32 -24.64 40.55
C PRO A 656 40.57 -23.54 39.79
N LEU A 657 41.23 -22.41 39.50
CA LEU A 657 40.66 -21.31 38.71
C LEU A 657 41.31 -21.13 37.33
N ILE A 658 42.40 -21.86 37.05
CA ILE A 658 43.19 -21.74 35.83
C ILE A 658 43.22 -23.09 35.11
N ASN A 659 43.04 -23.09 33.78
CA ASN A 659 42.99 -24.29 32.93
C ASN A 659 41.91 -25.29 33.38
N VAL A 660 40.76 -24.78 33.82
CA VAL A 660 39.60 -25.58 34.19
C VAL A 660 38.81 -25.89 32.93
N ASP A 661 38.71 -27.16 32.58
CA ASP A 661 37.89 -27.63 31.46
C ASP A 661 37.53 -29.11 31.67
N CYS A 662 36.22 -29.42 31.75
CA CYS A 662 35.71 -30.79 31.81
C CYS A 662 35.50 -31.44 30.44
N GLY A 663 35.56 -30.65 29.36
CA GLY A 663 35.08 -31.04 28.03
C GLY A 663 33.61 -31.48 28.03
N GLN A 664 33.26 -32.33 27.06
CA GLN A 664 31.90 -32.85 26.88
C GLN A 664 31.48 -33.85 27.97
N THR A 665 32.43 -34.45 28.69
CA THR A 665 32.15 -35.42 29.76
C THR A 665 32.66 -34.90 31.11
N SER A 666 33.83 -35.36 31.55
CA SER A 666 34.47 -35.04 32.84
C SER A 666 36.00 -34.97 32.66
N ALA A 667 36.68 -34.14 33.45
CA ALA A 667 38.14 -34.01 33.43
C ALA A 667 38.87 -35.20 34.10
N GLY A 668 38.15 -36.03 34.88
CA GLY A 668 38.70 -37.24 35.48
C GLY A 668 38.34 -37.42 36.95
N ALA A 669 38.82 -38.51 37.57
CA ALA A 669 38.47 -38.81 38.97
C ALA A 669 39.13 -37.86 39.99
N GLU A 670 40.17 -37.12 39.59
CA GLU A 670 40.88 -36.19 40.47
C GLU A 670 40.19 -34.82 40.59
N SER A 671 39.30 -34.48 39.65
CA SER A 671 38.51 -33.24 39.62
C SER A 671 37.10 -33.39 40.18
N ARG A 672 36.65 -34.63 40.45
CA ARG A 672 35.31 -34.94 40.97
C ARG A 672 35.31 -35.11 42.48
N TYR A 673 34.40 -34.41 43.15
CA TYR A 673 34.26 -34.42 44.60
C TYR A 673 32.96 -35.10 45.00
N THR A 674 33.05 -36.18 45.77
CA THR A 674 31.87 -36.90 46.26
C THR A 674 31.19 -36.11 47.38
N LEU A 675 29.95 -35.71 47.15
CA LEU A 675 29.12 -35.01 48.14
C LEU A 675 28.53 -35.99 49.17
N PRO A 676 28.11 -35.48 50.35
CA PRO A 676 27.43 -36.29 51.36
C PRO A 676 26.18 -36.97 50.81
N GLU A 677 25.80 -38.08 51.44
CA GLU A 677 24.61 -38.84 51.08
C GLU A 677 23.35 -37.95 51.21
N SER A 678 22.65 -37.77 50.10
CA SER A 678 21.44 -36.97 50.00
C SER A 678 20.21 -37.86 50.03
N VAL A 679 19.29 -37.60 50.96
CA VAL A 679 17.97 -38.25 51.00
C VAL A 679 17.07 -37.64 49.92
N ALA A 680 16.18 -38.46 49.35
CA ALA A 680 15.26 -38.03 48.30
C ALA A 680 14.38 -36.85 48.73
N TRP A 681 14.19 -35.92 47.80
CA TRP A 681 13.40 -34.68 47.88
C TRP A 681 13.77 -33.71 49.01
N ASN A 682 14.90 -33.92 49.71
CA ASN A 682 15.38 -32.97 50.71
C ASN A 682 16.52 -32.13 50.12
N PRO A 683 16.39 -30.79 50.06
CA PRO A 683 17.48 -29.94 49.60
C PRO A 683 18.65 -29.98 50.59
N ASN A 684 19.86 -30.02 50.04
CA ASN A 684 21.13 -29.97 50.74
C ASN A 684 21.94 -28.77 50.24
N LEU A 685 22.96 -28.41 51.00
CA LEU A 685 23.81 -27.25 50.71
C LEU A 685 25.22 -27.72 50.37
N ILE A 686 25.73 -27.23 49.25
CA ILE A 686 27.16 -27.26 48.92
C ILE A 686 27.75 -25.97 49.50
N LYS A 687 28.70 -26.13 50.43
CA LYS A 687 29.39 -25.03 51.08
C LYS A 687 30.64 -24.66 50.31
N ILE A 688 30.70 -23.43 49.83
CA ILE A 688 31.91 -22.84 49.24
C ILE A 688 32.38 -21.73 50.17
N LEU A 689 33.61 -21.84 50.68
CA LEU A 689 34.29 -20.71 51.27
C LEU A 689 34.92 -19.88 50.17
N VAL A 690 34.50 -18.63 50.05
CA VAL A 690 35.01 -17.67 49.09
C VAL A 690 35.96 -16.73 49.80
N ASP A 691 37.25 -16.87 49.52
CA ASP A 691 38.29 -15.94 49.95
C ASP A 691 38.49 -14.94 48.82
N MET A 692 38.07 -13.70 49.07
CA MET A 692 38.13 -12.61 48.09
C MET A 692 39.36 -11.73 48.34
N PRO A 693 39.73 -10.84 47.41
CA PRO A 693 40.90 -9.99 47.60
C PRO A 693 40.80 -9.11 48.87
N ASP A 694 41.92 -8.96 49.58
CA ASP A 694 41.98 -8.14 50.80
C ASP A 694 42.05 -6.64 50.50
N LYS A 695 41.56 -5.81 51.43
CA LYS A 695 41.78 -4.35 51.38
C LYS A 695 43.29 -4.05 51.46
N PRO A 696 43.84 -3.12 50.66
CA PRO A 696 43.16 -2.15 49.78
C PRO A 696 42.99 -2.60 48.32
N ASN A 697 43.27 -3.87 48.00
CA ASN A 697 43.27 -4.40 46.63
C ASN A 697 41.90 -4.94 46.24
N LEU A 698 40.92 -4.04 46.14
CA LEU A 698 39.56 -4.35 45.72
C LEU A 698 39.24 -3.56 44.45
N ILE A 699 38.60 -4.18 43.47
CA ILE A 699 38.18 -3.54 42.21
C ILE A 699 36.68 -3.69 42.06
N THR A 700 36.01 -2.64 41.61
CA THR A 700 34.58 -2.69 41.26
C THR A 700 34.35 -3.69 40.13
N GLU A 701 33.27 -4.48 40.21
CA GLU A 701 32.89 -5.47 39.18
C GLU A 701 33.85 -6.67 39.05
N ASP A 702 34.87 -6.80 39.91
CA ASP A 702 35.68 -8.03 39.99
C ASP A 702 34.91 -9.16 40.69
N GLY A 703 35.20 -10.38 40.25
CA GLY A 703 34.48 -11.58 40.62
C GLY A 703 34.74 -12.73 39.66
N TRP A 704 33.99 -13.83 39.83
CA TRP A 704 34.12 -15.03 39.03
C TRP A 704 32.76 -15.66 38.68
N ASP A 705 32.65 -16.13 37.44
CA ASP A 705 31.64 -17.09 37.01
C ASP A 705 32.23 -18.50 37.08
N LEU A 706 31.63 -19.36 37.90
CA LEU A 706 32.05 -20.75 38.10
C LEU A 706 30.97 -21.70 37.59
N GLU A 707 31.30 -22.49 36.57
CA GLU A 707 30.40 -23.52 36.03
C GLU A 707 30.68 -24.88 36.67
N PHE A 708 29.66 -25.48 37.26
CA PHE A 708 29.74 -26.78 37.91
C PHE A 708 28.86 -27.81 37.21
N LYS A 709 29.30 -29.07 37.21
CA LYS A 709 28.51 -30.25 36.84
C LYS A 709 28.23 -31.09 38.07
N LEU A 710 26.98 -31.50 38.24
CA LEU A 710 26.53 -32.40 39.28
C LEU A 710 26.13 -33.76 38.66
N PHE A 711 26.78 -34.83 39.09
CA PHE A 711 26.58 -36.19 38.56
C PHE A 711 25.83 -37.07 39.55
N HIS A 712 24.74 -37.68 39.08
CA HIS A 712 24.02 -38.72 39.83
C HIS A 712 24.70 -40.09 39.66
N PRO A 713 24.97 -40.85 40.75
CA PRO A 713 25.86 -42.01 40.72
C PRO A 713 25.36 -43.22 39.90
N SER A 714 24.05 -43.30 39.63
CA SER A 714 23.47 -44.37 38.80
C SER A 714 23.03 -43.92 37.41
N GLU A 715 23.08 -42.61 37.12
CA GLU A 715 22.59 -42.04 35.86
C GLU A 715 23.75 -41.46 35.02
N ASN A 716 24.94 -41.34 35.59
CA ASN A 716 26.16 -40.80 34.96
C ASN A 716 26.86 -41.79 34.01
N ALA A 717 26.14 -42.37 33.04
CA ALA A 717 26.69 -43.32 32.08
C ALA A 717 27.89 -42.73 31.31
N GLY A 718 29.10 -43.13 31.68
CA GLY A 718 30.34 -42.59 31.10
C GLY A 718 30.57 -41.10 31.38
N TYR A 719 29.96 -40.52 32.43
CA TYR A 719 30.00 -39.09 32.77
C TYR A 719 29.49 -38.16 31.64
N THR A 720 28.46 -38.61 30.92
CA THR A 720 27.83 -37.84 29.84
C THR A 720 26.51 -37.18 30.24
N ILE A 721 25.96 -37.54 31.41
CA ILE A 721 24.70 -37.03 31.94
C ILE A 721 24.98 -36.37 33.29
N SER A 722 24.70 -35.07 33.38
CA SER A 722 24.89 -34.21 34.56
C SER A 722 23.88 -33.07 34.56
N ASP A 723 23.65 -32.50 35.73
CA ASP A 723 22.95 -31.22 35.91
C ASP A 723 24.03 -30.12 36.00
N ASN A 724 23.98 -29.13 35.11
CA ASN A 724 25.03 -28.11 34.99
C ASN A 724 24.48 -26.74 35.37
N GLU A 725 25.29 -25.92 36.05
CA GLU A 725 24.89 -24.55 36.41
C GLU A 725 26.12 -23.64 36.59
N THR A 726 25.98 -22.36 36.26
CA THR A 726 26.98 -21.31 36.42
C THR A 726 26.63 -20.35 37.55
N PHE A 727 27.44 -20.33 38.61
CA PHE A 727 27.26 -19.42 39.74
C PHE A 727 28.19 -18.23 39.61
N ARG A 728 27.62 -17.02 39.62
CA ARG A 728 28.34 -15.75 39.62
C ARG A 728 28.62 -15.30 41.04
N PHE A 729 29.87 -14.95 41.31
CA PHE A 729 30.34 -14.36 42.57
C PHE A 729 30.95 -13.00 42.26
N GLU A 730 30.39 -11.92 42.80
CA GLU A 730 30.80 -10.55 42.49
C GLU A 730 31.01 -9.75 43.78
N LEU A 731 31.97 -8.81 43.76
CA LEU A 731 32.20 -7.93 44.90
C LEU A 731 31.14 -6.82 45.01
N ASP A 732 30.55 -6.67 46.20
CA ASP A 732 29.76 -5.49 46.56
C ASP A 732 30.67 -4.38 47.10
N VAL A 733 31.41 -3.75 46.19
CA VAL A 733 32.30 -2.62 46.48
C VAL A 733 32.02 -1.47 45.52
N TYR A 734 32.45 -0.27 45.88
CA TYR A 734 32.31 0.93 45.06
C TYR A 734 33.54 1.83 45.19
N ALA A 735 33.85 2.58 44.14
CA ALA A 735 34.88 3.59 44.12
C ALA A 735 34.22 4.98 44.05
N ASP A 736 34.67 5.91 44.88
CA ASP A 736 34.09 7.26 45.02
C ASP A 736 35.20 8.31 45.17
N PRO A 737 35.91 8.68 44.09
CA PRO A 737 36.88 9.76 44.13
C PRO A 737 36.19 11.12 44.34
N VAL A 738 36.41 11.74 45.50
CA VAL A 738 35.86 13.03 45.90
C VAL A 738 36.92 14.13 45.89
N VAL A 739 36.52 15.35 45.51
CA VAL A 739 37.34 16.56 45.70
C VAL A 739 37.23 17.01 47.17
N LYS A 740 38.14 16.53 48.02
CA LYS A 740 38.10 16.78 49.46
C LYS A 740 38.42 18.24 49.83
N ARG A 741 39.40 18.83 49.14
CA ARG A 741 39.88 20.19 49.43
C ARG A 741 40.52 20.81 48.20
N VAL A 742 40.28 22.10 47.97
CA VAL A 742 40.98 22.92 46.98
C VAL A 742 41.59 24.13 47.69
N TRP A 743 42.84 24.46 47.40
CA TRP A 743 43.55 25.62 47.97
C TRP A 743 44.72 26.06 47.08
N ILE A 744 45.26 27.25 47.34
CA ILE A 744 46.53 27.68 46.77
C ILE A 744 47.69 27.21 47.64
N SER A 745 48.50 26.29 47.11
CA SER A 745 49.62 25.70 47.82
C SER A 745 50.87 26.58 47.76
N GLU A 746 51.12 27.21 46.62
CA GLU A 746 52.26 28.08 46.40
C GLU A 746 51.86 29.37 45.69
N GLY A 747 52.57 30.45 46.01
CA GLY A 747 52.28 31.78 45.48
C GLY A 747 51.10 32.45 46.18
N THR A 748 50.57 33.49 45.54
CA THR A 748 49.45 34.29 46.03
C THR A 748 48.56 34.66 44.84
N PHE A 749 47.28 34.86 45.06
CA PHE A 749 46.39 35.49 44.07
C PHE A 749 46.67 37.01 43.97
N GLN A 750 47.91 37.36 43.61
CA GLN A 750 48.32 38.72 43.31
C GLN A 750 48.41 38.89 41.80
N GLU A 751 48.13 40.08 41.32
CA GLU A 751 48.18 40.42 39.90
C GLU A 751 49.51 40.04 39.24
N GLY A 752 49.44 39.24 38.16
CA GLY A 752 50.59 38.89 37.33
C GLY A 752 51.65 38.00 38.01
N THR A 753 51.27 37.30 39.09
CA THR A 753 52.13 36.33 39.77
C THR A 753 51.75 34.91 39.42
N ASP A 754 52.75 34.03 39.38
CA ASP A 754 52.49 32.59 39.28
C ASP A 754 52.04 32.04 40.64
N SER A 755 51.03 31.18 40.62
CA SER A 755 50.50 30.48 41.78
C SER A 755 50.21 29.03 41.42
N VAL A 756 50.09 28.17 42.42
CA VAL A 756 49.79 26.75 42.23
C VAL A 756 48.47 26.45 42.93
N LEU A 757 47.48 26.05 42.15
CA LEU A 757 46.24 25.49 42.66
C LEU A 757 46.48 24.02 42.99
N SER A 758 46.19 23.63 44.21
CA SER A 758 46.25 22.23 44.63
C SER A 758 44.86 21.76 45.02
N ALA A 759 44.53 20.55 44.61
CA ALA A 759 43.35 19.84 45.09
C ALA A 759 43.77 18.50 45.69
N THR A 760 43.21 18.17 46.85
CA THR A 760 43.30 16.83 47.44
C THR A 760 42.10 16.04 46.97
N ILE A 761 42.37 15.00 46.18
CA ILE A 761 41.38 14.00 45.80
C ILE A 761 41.52 12.84 46.77
N ARG A 762 40.39 12.37 47.30
CA ARG A 762 40.33 11.21 48.17
C ARG A 762 39.36 10.21 47.58
N ASN A 763 39.66 8.92 47.65
CA ASN A 763 38.64 7.91 47.36
C ASN A 763 37.91 7.55 48.67
N GLU A 764 36.64 7.95 48.81
CA GLU A 764 35.78 7.58 49.96
C GLU A 764 35.07 6.23 49.73
N GLY A 765 35.34 5.58 48.60
CA GLY A 765 34.87 4.25 48.26
C GLY A 765 35.57 3.13 49.04
N THR A 766 35.03 1.92 48.92
CA THR A 766 35.57 0.69 49.52
C THR A 766 36.50 -0.09 48.59
N SER A 767 36.54 0.25 47.30
CA SER A 767 37.46 -0.29 46.28
C SER A 767 38.35 0.80 45.69
N GLN A 768 39.34 0.41 44.90
CA GLN A 768 40.21 1.34 44.21
C GLN A 768 39.47 2.04 43.06
N ALA A 769 39.69 3.34 42.91
CA ALA A 769 39.25 4.11 41.75
C ALA A 769 40.31 4.00 40.65
N LEU A 770 39.91 3.49 39.48
CA LEU A 770 40.77 3.37 38.32
C LEU A 770 40.50 4.49 37.33
N ILE A 771 41.56 5.00 36.70
CA ILE A 771 41.57 5.84 35.50
C ILE A 771 40.48 6.93 35.53
N PHE A 772 40.76 8.04 36.20
CA PHE A 772 39.91 9.22 36.18
C PHE A 772 40.73 10.50 36.01
N GLU A 773 40.12 11.52 35.42
CA GLU A 773 40.75 12.80 35.18
C GLU A 773 40.29 13.84 36.20
N VAL A 774 41.18 14.73 36.58
CA VAL A 774 40.84 15.87 37.43
C VAL A 774 41.16 17.13 36.65
N SER A 775 40.14 17.95 36.45
CA SER A 775 40.24 19.19 35.70
C SER A 775 40.00 20.37 36.63
N ALA A 776 40.56 21.52 36.28
CA ALA A 776 40.31 22.78 36.97
C ALA A 776 39.99 23.87 35.96
N SER A 777 39.17 24.83 36.39
CA SER A 777 38.84 26.04 35.63
C SER A 777 38.84 27.23 36.60
N CYS A 778 39.64 28.25 36.31
CA CYS A 778 39.76 29.44 37.18
C CYS A 778 39.37 30.72 36.44
N SER A 779 38.51 31.54 37.04
CA SER A 779 38.29 32.92 36.60
C SER A 779 39.49 33.80 36.99
N GLY A 780 39.77 34.82 36.18
CA GLY A 780 40.88 35.76 36.45
C GLY A 780 42.29 35.17 36.43
N SER A 781 42.47 33.90 36.02
CA SER A 781 43.76 33.20 35.97
C SER A 781 43.83 32.28 34.76
N ILE A 782 45.05 32.00 34.28
CA ILE A 782 45.31 31.09 33.15
C ILE A 782 46.01 29.84 33.69
N ILE A 783 45.43 28.66 33.42
CA ILE A 783 46.05 27.37 33.74
C ILE A 783 47.11 27.06 32.67
N ASN A 784 48.36 26.96 33.09
CA ASN A 784 49.50 26.68 32.21
C ASN A 784 49.84 25.19 32.13
N THR A 785 49.51 24.43 33.17
CA THR A 785 49.77 22.98 33.24
C THR A 785 48.57 22.27 33.87
N SER A 786 48.28 21.07 33.39
CA SER A 786 47.28 20.18 33.98
C SER A 786 47.95 18.89 34.48
N PRO A 787 47.44 18.28 35.55
CA PRO A 787 47.93 17.00 36.04
C PRO A 787 47.64 15.89 35.01
N ASN A 788 48.42 14.80 35.08
CA ASN A 788 48.08 13.59 34.34
C ASN A 788 46.86 12.90 35.00
N PRO A 789 46.11 12.09 34.24
CA PRO A 789 45.05 11.25 34.80
C PRO A 789 45.56 10.39 35.97
N ILE A 790 44.73 10.21 36.99
CA ILE A 790 45.04 9.34 38.11
C ILE A 790 44.68 7.92 37.68
N VAL A 791 45.70 7.08 37.53
CA VAL A 791 45.55 5.71 37.01
C VAL A 791 44.90 4.80 38.06
N GLN A 792 45.24 4.99 39.34
CA GLN A 792 44.78 4.14 40.44
C GLN A 792 44.83 4.96 41.75
N LEU A 793 43.74 4.92 42.53
CA LEU A 793 43.65 5.52 43.86
C LEU A 793 42.94 4.55 44.82
N GLY A 794 43.65 4.06 45.84
CA GLY A 794 43.13 3.10 46.80
C GLY A 794 42.01 3.64 47.70
N PRO A 795 41.23 2.77 48.35
CA PRO A 795 40.23 3.19 49.33
C PRO A 795 40.89 3.98 50.47
N ASP A 796 40.25 5.08 50.88
CA ASP A 796 40.76 6.07 51.83
C ASP A 796 42.09 6.77 51.42
N GLU A 797 42.65 6.46 50.25
CA GLU A 797 43.89 7.07 49.77
C GLU A 797 43.63 8.51 49.29
N GLU A 798 44.58 9.39 49.59
CA GLU A 798 44.57 10.78 49.17
C GLU A 798 45.72 11.06 48.22
N VAL A 799 45.42 11.72 47.10
CA VAL A 799 46.42 12.26 46.19
C VAL A 799 46.21 13.75 46.02
N THR A 800 47.31 14.51 45.97
CA THR A 800 47.25 15.94 45.67
C THR A 800 47.64 16.16 44.22
N VAL A 801 46.77 16.82 43.47
CA VAL A 801 47.00 17.25 42.09
C VAL A 801 47.21 18.76 42.05
N GLU A 802 48.02 19.22 41.09
CA GLU A 802 48.47 20.60 41.02
C GLU A 802 48.30 21.18 39.61
N TRP A 803 47.80 22.43 39.55
CA TRP A 803 47.74 23.25 38.34
C TRP A 803 48.58 24.50 38.54
N ASN A 804 49.53 24.75 37.64
CA ASN A 804 50.25 26.02 37.63
C ASN A 804 49.36 27.08 36.98
N LEU A 805 49.07 28.12 37.74
CA LEU A 805 48.25 29.26 37.33
C LEU A 805 49.14 30.49 37.14
N THR A 806 48.86 31.29 36.12
CA THR A 806 49.30 32.70 36.09
C THR A 806 48.07 33.58 36.23
N THR A 807 48.03 34.39 37.30
CA THR A 807 46.93 35.32 37.52
C THR A 807 46.95 36.43 36.46
N GLN A 808 45.77 36.83 36.02
CA GLN A 808 45.64 37.90 35.04
C GLN A 808 46.06 39.24 35.63
N LYS A 809 46.44 40.15 34.72
CA LYS A 809 46.67 41.55 35.08
C LYS A 809 45.33 42.25 35.22
N ILE A 810 45.22 43.14 36.20
CA ILE A 810 44.00 43.85 36.53
C ILE A 810 44.03 45.20 35.81
N ASP A 811 42.86 45.71 35.47
CA ASP A 811 42.75 47.06 34.93
C ASP A 811 43.22 48.12 35.96
N TRP A 812 43.94 49.16 35.52
CA TRP A 812 44.60 50.10 36.45
C TRP A 812 43.65 50.93 37.33
N TRP A 813 42.35 50.92 37.04
CA TRP A 813 41.29 51.56 37.82
C TRP A 813 40.55 50.60 38.77
N ALA A 814 40.83 49.29 38.70
CA ALA A 814 40.23 48.25 39.53
C ALA A 814 41.21 47.79 40.63
N GLN A 815 40.68 47.16 41.69
CA GLN A 815 41.47 46.70 42.84
C GLN A 815 41.53 45.18 42.95
N SER A 816 40.49 44.47 42.49
CA SER A 816 40.46 43.02 42.36
C SER A 816 39.59 42.57 41.19
N ILE A 817 39.74 41.31 40.79
CA ILE A 817 38.87 40.59 39.86
C ILE A 817 38.52 39.22 40.47
N ASP A 818 37.43 38.61 40.02
CA ASP A 818 37.05 37.25 40.45
C ASP A 818 38.16 36.24 40.12
N GLY A 819 38.56 35.47 41.14
CA GLY A 819 39.61 34.45 41.10
C GLY A 819 39.09 33.03 41.39
N THR A 820 37.77 32.83 41.30
CA THR A 820 37.12 31.56 41.61
C THR A 820 37.65 30.42 40.74
N CYS A 821 38.10 29.34 41.38
CA CYS A 821 38.53 28.11 40.74
C CYS A 821 37.53 26.99 41.01
N VAL A 822 37.11 26.27 39.99
CA VAL A 822 36.29 25.06 40.07
C VAL A 822 37.18 23.88 39.73
N VAL A 823 37.21 22.88 40.62
CA VAL A 823 37.87 21.60 40.36
C VAL A 823 36.79 20.54 40.21
N ASP A 824 36.89 19.76 39.14
CA ASP A 824 35.91 18.75 38.73
C ASP A 824 36.63 17.42 38.42
N ILE A 825 36.05 16.31 38.83
CA ILE A 825 36.49 14.95 38.50
C ILE A 825 35.66 14.42 37.33
N ASP A 826 36.32 13.85 36.34
CA ASP A 826 35.70 13.12 35.23
C ASP A 826 36.08 11.64 35.33
N ALA A 827 35.09 10.81 35.67
CA ALA A 827 35.26 9.39 35.93
C ALA A 827 34.22 8.53 35.17
N PRO A 828 34.26 8.49 33.83
CA PRO A 828 33.22 7.87 33.01
C PRO A 828 33.18 6.33 33.11
N PHE A 829 34.22 5.72 33.69
CA PHE A 829 34.37 4.26 33.80
C PHE A 829 34.22 3.73 35.23
N LEU A 830 33.88 4.58 36.20
CA LEU A 830 33.63 4.15 37.58
C LEU A 830 32.15 3.81 37.79
N SER A 831 31.89 2.59 38.25
CA SER A 831 30.57 2.21 38.72
C SER A 831 30.34 2.61 40.18
N LYS A 832 29.09 2.99 40.49
CA LYS A 832 28.63 3.39 41.84
C LYS A 832 29.33 4.65 42.43
N ASN A 833 29.86 5.55 41.61
CA ASN A 833 30.41 6.86 42.03
C ASN A 833 29.31 7.86 42.47
N VAL A 834 29.62 8.76 43.41
CA VAL A 834 28.68 9.81 43.88
C VAL A 834 28.97 11.14 43.19
N ILE A 835 28.46 11.32 41.97
CA ILE A 835 28.70 12.50 41.10
C ILE A 835 28.55 13.87 41.81
N GLY A 836 27.70 13.98 42.83
CA GLY A 836 27.50 15.21 43.57
C GLY A 836 28.72 15.71 44.38
N ASN A 837 29.70 14.86 44.66
CA ASN A 837 30.91 15.20 45.42
C ASN A 837 32.17 15.34 44.53
N ASP A 838 32.06 15.07 43.23
CA ASP A 838 33.14 15.18 42.22
C ASP A 838 33.59 16.63 41.95
N ARG A 839 32.89 17.61 42.53
CA ARG A 839 33.06 19.03 42.23
C ARG A 839 33.23 19.86 43.50
N LEU A 840 34.29 20.68 43.53
CA LEU A 840 34.50 21.68 44.59
C LEU A 840 34.88 23.04 44.01
N ILE A 841 34.24 24.09 44.55
CA ILE A 841 34.47 25.48 44.19
C ILE A 841 35.33 26.14 45.26
N TYR A 842 36.46 26.71 44.84
CA TYR A 842 37.33 27.58 45.62
C TYR A 842 37.07 29.03 45.22
N GLU A 843 36.48 29.82 46.12
CA GLU A 843 36.20 31.24 45.89
C GLU A 843 37.31 32.10 46.50
N ASP A 844 37.93 32.95 45.67
CA ASP A 844 38.90 33.98 46.06
C ASP A 844 38.93 35.08 45.00
N GLU A 845 39.67 36.16 45.25
CA GLU A 845 39.85 37.27 44.30
C GLU A 845 41.33 37.42 43.92
N VAL A 846 41.61 37.81 42.68
CA VAL A 846 42.95 38.26 42.30
C VAL A 846 43.11 39.71 42.76
N TYR A 847 44.03 39.99 43.67
CA TYR A 847 44.26 41.32 44.22
C TYR A 847 45.37 42.07 43.47
N SER A 848 45.19 43.38 43.30
CA SER A 848 46.26 44.24 42.78
C SER A 848 47.44 44.32 43.76
N TRP A 849 48.64 44.57 43.25
CA TRP A 849 49.89 44.78 44.01
C TRP A 849 49.82 46.08 44.84
N SER A 850 48.91 46.14 45.81
CA SER A 850 48.66 47.31 46.62
C SER A 850 49.39 47.24 47.96
N PRO A 851 49.77 48.38 48.57
CA PRO A 851 50.20 48.40 49.96
C PRO A 851 49.04 48.00 50.87
N ASP A 852 49.29 47.12 51.84
CA ASP A 852 48.29 46.62 52.81
C ASP A 852 47.36 47.74 53.32
N GLN A 853 46.06 47.44 53.47
CA GLN A 853 45.01 48.40 53.81
C GLN A 853 45.37 49.21 55.07
N SER A 854 46.02 48.58 56.05
CA SER A 854 46.49 49.23 57.28
C SER A 854 47.58 50.27 57.01
N SER A 855 48.54 49.93 56.14
CA SER A 855 49.65 50.80 55.74
C SER A 855 49.16 51.94 54.85
N SER A 856 48.24 51.65 53.92
CA SER A 856 47.56 52.63 53.09
C SER A 856 46.71 53.60 53.91
N PHE A 857 46.05 53.15 54.98
CA PHE A 857 45.28 54.01 55.88
C PHE A 857 46.19 54.96 56.67
N VAL A 858 47.25 54.43 57.28
CA VAL A 858 48.22 55.25 58.02
C VAL A 858 48.88 56.26 57.08
N ALA A 859 49.31 55.83 55.88
CA ALA A 859 49.89 56.72 54.89
C ALA A 859 48.91 57.82 54.44
N LEU A 860 47.65 57.47 54.15
CA LEU A 860 46.61 58.46 53.85
C LEU A 860 46.48 59.49 54.96
N VAL A 861 46.35 59.05 56.22
CA VAL A 861 46.19 59.96 57.36
C VAL A 861 47.41 60.87 57.51
N VAL A 862 48.62 60.33 57.43
CA VAL A 862 49.88 61.10 57.53
C VAL A 862 49.97 62.13 56.41
N PHE A 863 49.77 61.72 55.15
CA PHE A 863 49.88 62.62 54.00
C PHE A 863 48.75 63.65 53.93
N THR A 864 47.56 63.32 54.42
CA THR A 864 46.43 64.26 54.53
C THR A 864 46.67 65.27 55.65
N LEU A 865 47.13 64.84 56.83
CA LEU A 865 47.51 65.73 57.93
C LEU A 865 48.67 66.64 57.51
N LEU A 866 49.69 66.09 56.85
CA LEU A 866 50.80 66.86 56.30
C LEU A 866 50.31 67.89 55.27
N SER A 867 49.40 67.50 54.38
CA SER A 867 48.76 68.43 53.44
C SER A 867 48.01 69.56 54.16
N LEU A 868 47.24 69.26 55.21
CA LEU A 868 46.51 70.25 56.01
C LEU A 868 47.44 71.21 56.77
N ILE A 869 48.49 70.68 57.40
CA ILE A 869 49.50 71.47 58.13
C ILE A 869 50.22 72.41 57.14
N LEU A 870 50.69 71.88 56.02
CA LEU A 870 51.37 72.65 54.98
C LEU A 870 50.44 73.69 54.35
N SER A 871 49.16 73.36 54.15
CA SER A 871 48.14 74.29 53.65
C SER A 871 47.90 75.47 54.60
N ARG A 872 47.98 75.26 55.93
CA ARG A 872 47.93 76.36 56.90
C ARG A 872 49.21 77.21 56.95
N LEU A 873 50.35 76.63 56.61
CA LEU A 873 51.66 77.33 56.57
C LEU A 873 51.88 78.11 55.26
N THR A 874 50.93 78.09 54.33
CA THR A 874 51.00 78.78 53.03
C THR A 874 51.27 80.27 53.13
N GLY A 875 50.77 80.93 54.19
CA GLY A 875 51.02 82.36 54.43
C GLY A 875 52.48 82.70 54.76
N GLN A 876 53.33 81.71 55.08
CA GLN A 876 54.75 81.92 55.40
C GLN A 876 55.67 81.69 54.19
N ASN A 877 55.37 80.70 53.35
CA ASN A 877 56.15 80.39 52.16
C ASN A 877 55.27 79.67 51.13
N GLU A 878 55.26 80.18 49.91
CA GLU A 878 54.50 79.65 48.79
C GLU A 878 54.88 78.21 48.41
N LYS A 879 56.14 77.81 48.70
CA LYS A 879 56.59 76.42 48.52
C LYS A 879 55.80 75.43 49.38
N PHE A 880 55.30 75.84 50.56
CA PHE A 880 54.46 74.97 51.39
C PHE A 880 53.11 74.68 50.74
N ARG A 881 52.57 75.59 49.93
CA ARG A 881 51.35 75.34 49.15
C ARG A 881 51.58 74.23 48.16
N LEU A 882 52.70 74.29 47.43
CA LEU A 882 53.08 73.26 46.49
C LEU A 882 53.27 71.91 47.19
N PHE A 883 54.04 71.87 48.28
CA PHE A 883 54.22 70.63 49.05
C PHE A 883 52.90 70.07 49.61
N ALA A 884 51.94 70.93 49.96
CA ALA A 884 50.60 70.50 50.38
C ALA A 884 49.84 69.78 49.26
N VAL A 885 49.96 70.24 47.99
CA VAL A 885 49.36 69.56 46.83
C VAL A 885 50.00 68.19 46.60
N TYR A 886 51.33 68.13 46.56
CA TYR A 886 52.04 66.86 46.39
C TYR A 886 51.69 65.87 47.49
N SER A 887 51.68 66.31 48.76
CA SER A 887 51.28 65.48 49.89
C SER A 887 49.83 65.01 49.80
N GLY A 888 48.90 65.91 49.45
CA GLY A 888 47.47 65.57 49.38
C GLY A 888 47.14 64.59 48.25
N ILE A 889 47.73 64.79 47.07
CA ILE A 889 47.54 63.90 45.90
C ILE A 889 48.21 62.55 46.11
N LEU A 890 49.39 62.52 46.74
CA LEU A 890 50.05 61.28 47.11
C LEU A 890 49.26 60.53 48.20
N GLY A 891 48.66 61.24 49.16
CA GLY A 891 47.70 60.68 50.12
C GLY A 891 46.49 60.05 49.42
N LEU A 892 45.91 60.70 48.41
CA LEU A 892 44.83 60.11 47.61
C LEU A 892 45.27 58.88 46.81
N GLY A 893 46.55 58.77 46.43
CA GLY A 893 47.11 57.53 45.88
C GLY A 893 47.01 56.35 46.86
N PHE A 894 47.23 56.57 48.15
CA PHE A 894 46.98 55.56 49.18
C PHE A 894 45.49 55.37 49.48
N ALA A 895 44.66 56.41 49.35
CA ALA A 895 43.21 56.26 49.49
C ALA A 895 42.62 55.30 48.45
N PHE A 896 43.22 55.21 47.26
CA PHE A 896 42.79 54.31 46.20
C PHE A 896 42.75 52.84 46.67
N HIS A 897 43.66 52.45 47.57
CA HIS A 897 43.82 51.07 48.05
C HIS A 897 43.07 50.76 49.37
N LEU A 898 42.13 51.63 49.78
CA LEU A 898 41.44 51.46 51.07
C LEU A 898 40.16 50.66 51.04
N ILE A 899 39.44 50.68 49.92
CA ILE A 899 38.09 50.11 49.84
C ILE A 899 37.98 49.35 48.53
N ASN A 900 37.86 48.03 48.64
CA ASN A 900 37.67 47.14 47.50
C ASN A 900 36.20 47.14 47.06
N VAL A 901 35.77 48.21 46.40
CA VAL A 901 34.45 48.35 45.79
C VAL A 901 34.62 48.88 44.38
N LEU A 902 33.87 48.32 43.42
CA LEU A 902 33.99 48.55 41.98
C LEU A 902 34.15 50.03 41.57
N PHE A 903 33.49 50.97 42.25
CA PHE A 903 33.53 52.40 41.93
C PHE A 903 34.45 53.24 42.82
N TRP A 904 35.14 52.65 43.79
CA TRP A 904 36.00 53.39 44.71
C TRP A 904 37.23 54.00 44.03
N GLY A 905 37.93 53.20 43.21
CA GLY A 905 39.10 53.65 42.45
C GLY A 905 38.78 54.86 41.56
N PRO A 906 37.76 54.77 40.69
CA PRO A 906 37.29 55.90 39.88
C PRO A 906 36.88 57.14 40.71
N LEU A 907 36.22 56.95 41.85
CA LEU A 907 35.84 58.05 42.75
C LEU A 907 37.08 58.80 43.28
N VAL A 908 38.10 58.07 43.75
CA VAL A 908 39.34 58.65 44.27
C VAL A 908 40.11 59.42 43.18
N LEU A 909 40.15 58.89 41.95
CA LEU A 909 40.75 59.56 40.80
C LEU A 909 40.03 60.88 40.47
N LEU A 910 38.69 60.90 40.51
CA LEU A 910 37.92 62.12 40.32
C LEU A 910 38.22 63.16 41.41
N VAL A 911 38.28 62.73 42.68
CA VAL A 911 38.62 63.62 43.81
C VAL A 911 40.03 64.19 43.65
N ALA A 912 41.00 63.37 43.20
CA ALA A 912 42.36 63.81 42.94
C ALA A 912 42.42 64.86 41.82
N ALA A 913 41.72 64.63 40.70
CA ALA A 913 41.61 65.60 39.61
C ALA A 913 41.03 66.94 40.08
N LEU A 914 39.90 66.91 40.81
CA LEU A 914 39.28 68.11 41.36
C LEU A 914 40.19 68.85 42.36
N MET A 915 40.94 68.11 43.18
CA MET A 915 41.88 68.69 44.14
C MET A 915 43.06 69.36 43.44
N VAL A 916 43.64 68.73 42.41
CA VAL A 916 44.68 69.35 41.57
C VAL A 916 44.16 70.65 40.95
N TRP A 917 42.95 70.64 40.38
CA TRP A 917 42.35 71.81 39.76
C TRP A 917 42.06 72.94 40.76
N LYS A 918 41.45 72.61 41.91
CA LYS A 918 41.21 73.57 43.01
C LYS A 918 42.51 74.19 43.50
N MET A 919 43.52 73.38 43.72
CA MET A 919 44.82 73.85 44.20
C MET A 919 45.58 74.65 43.15
N THR A 920 45.42 74.30 41.87
CA THR A 920 45.94 75.07 40.74
C THR A 920 45.37 76.47 40.76
N TRP A 921 44.04 76.60 40.92
CA TRP A 921 43.38 77.90 41.04
C TRP A 921 43.94 78.71 42.20
N SER A 922 44.02 78.13 43.40
CA SER A 922 44.59 78.81 44.58
C SER A 922 46.06 79.19 44.42
N SER A 923 46.79 78.48 43.56
CA SER A 923 48.21 78.73 43.32
C SER A 923 48.50 79.88 42.37
N THR A 924 47.45 80.52 41.84
CA THR A 924 47.56 81.67 40.95
C THR A 924 47.57 83.01 41.68
N ASP A 925 47.59 83.02 43.02
CA ASP A 925 47.72 84.24 43.83
C ASP A 925 48.98 85.05 43.51
N GLU A 926 50.06 84.42 43.02
CA GLU A 926 51.25 85.13 42.54
C GLU A 926 50.92 86.05 41.36
N PHE A 927 50.00 85.64 40.48
CA PHE A 927 49.54 86.51 39.39
C PHE A 927 48.86 87.77 39.93
N ARG A 928 48.09 87.65 41.01
CA ARG A 928 47.48 88.81 41.69
C ARG A 928 48.56 89.77 42.18
N LEU A 929 49.59 89.25 42.86
CA LEU A 929 50.69 90.04 43.41
C LEU A 929 51.54 90.70 42.31
N ILE A 930 51.85 89.98 41.23
CA ILE A 930 52.63 90.55 40.12
C ILE A 930 51.83 91.65 39.41
N HIS A 931 50.52 91.47 39.23
CA HIS A 931 49.65 92.52 38.66
C HIS A 931 49.50 93.72 39.61
N GLU A 932 49.43 93.52 40.93
CA GLU A 932 49.42 94.60 41.92
C GLU A 932 50.76 95.37 41.92
N ASP A 933 51.89 94.67 41.84
CA ASP A 933 53.22 95.30 41.76
C ASP A 933 53.41 96.02 40.41
N TYR A 934 52.85 95.50 39.32
CA TYR A 934 52.79 96.19 38.02
C TYR A 934 51.98 97.50 38.10
N GLN A 935 50.87 97.51 38.84
CA GLN A 935 50.13 98.75 39.12
C GLN A 935 50.97 99.75 39.92
N ARG A 936 51.72 99.29 40.94
CA ARG A 936 52.64 100.15 41.72
C ARG A 936 53.77 100.70 40.84
N ALA A 937 54.28 99.90 39.89
CA ALA A 937 55.25 100.31 38.88
C ALA A 937 54.74 101.49 38.06
N ARG A 938 53.50 101.39 37.56
CA ARG A 938 52.86 102.47 36.80
C ARG A 938 52.59 103.72 37.63
N LYS A 939 52.46 103.59 38.96
CA LYS A 939 52.36 104.72 39.90
C LYS A 939 53.72 105.36 40.24
N GLY A 940 54.83 104.85 39.72
CA GLY A 940 56.18 105.35 40.01
C GLY A 940 56.66 105.02 41.43
N VAL A 941 56.03 104.05 42.09
CA VAL A 941 56.41 103.55 43.41
C VAL A 941 57.41 102.40 43.22
N SER A 942 58.34 102.20 44.16
CA SER A 942 59.31 101.11 44.11
C SER A 942 58.61 99.76 43.95
N THR A 943 59.03 98.98 42.94
CA THR A 943 58.50 97.66 42.63
C THR A 943 59.40 96.55 43.15
N LEU A 944 58.82 95.38 43.37
CA LEU A 944 59.56 94.17 43.70
C LEU A 944 60.18 93.53 42.43
N TYR A 945 59.49 93.64 41.29
CA TYR A 945 59.94 93.07 40.02
C TYR A 945 60.51 94.13 39.07
N ALA A 946 61.58 93.76 38.36
CA ALA A 946 62.20 94.60 37.32
C ALA A 946 61.49 94.46 35.96
N ASP A 947 60.98 93.26 35.63
CA ASP A 947 60.18 92.98 34.44
C ASP A 947 58.99 92.08 34.81
N HIS A 948 57.79 92.68 34.89
CA HIS A 948 56.55 92.02 35.28
C HIS A 948 56.05 91.03 34.21
N PHE A 949 56.32 91.25 32.92
CA PHE A 949 55.87 90.33 31.86
C PHE A 949 56.72 89.07 31.81
N GLN A 950 58.03 89.21 31.99
CA GLN A 950 58.91 88.06 32.12
C GLN A 950 58.60 87.25 33.38
N ALA A 951 58.36 87.92 34.52
CA ALA A 951 57.95 87.25 35.76
C ALA A 951 56.61 86.49 35.63
N LEU A 952 55.60 87.06 34.92
CA LEU A 952 54.34 86.38 34.63
C LEU A 952 54.52 85.17 33.70
N ALA A 953 55.34 85.30 32.65
CA ALA A 953 55.61 84.21 31.72
C ALA A 953 56.34 83.04 32.40
N ASP A 954 57.33 83.36 33.26
CA ASP A 954 58.09 82.38 34.01
C ASP A 954 57.22 81.69 35.07
N SER A 955 56.44 82.43 35.86
CA SER A 955 55.49 81.87 36.85
C SER A 955 54.43 80.98 36.17
N ARG A 956 53.87 81.39 35.02
CA ARG A 956 52.93 80.57 34.24
C ARG A 956 53.54 79.25 33.76
N ARG A 957 54.76 79.31 33.20
CA ARG A 957 55.47 78.13 32.72
C ARG A 957 55.79 77.18 33.88
N GLN A 958 56.25 77.73 35.00
CA GLN A 958 56.60 76.99 36.20
C GLN A 958 55.36 76.32 36.81
N LEU A 959 54.27 77.05 37.02
CA LEU A 959 53.03 76.53 37.62
C LEU A 959 52.40 75.40 36.80
N ARG A 960 52.39 75.52 35.46
CA ARG A 960 51.85 74.48 34.57
C ARG A 960 52.58 73.15 34.69
N ILE A 961 53.91 73.19 34.79
CA ILE A 961 54.74 71.99 34.89
C ILE A 961 54.64 71.42 36.31
N ILE A 962 54.83 72.26 37.31
CA ILE A 962 54.98 71.82 38.70
C ILE A 962 53.67 71.31 39.32
N LEU A 963 52.50 71.71 38.79
CA LEU A 963 51.20 71.26 39.28
C LEU A 963 50.64 70.05 38.51
N SER A 964 51.22 69.67 37.38
CA SER A 964 50.87 68.42 36.67
C SER A 964 51.67 67.20 37.17
N LEU A 965 52.86 67.44 37.72
CA LEU A 965 53.76 66.42 38.28
C LEU A 965 53.21 65.60 39.48
N PRO A 966 52.39 66.14 40.41
CA PRO A 966 51.85 65.38 41.55
C PRO A 966 51.09 64.11 41.14
N LEU A 967 50.44 64.11 39.98
CA LEU A 967 49.68 62.98 39.45
C LEU A 967 50.56 61.76 39.16
N LEU A 968 51.80 61.98 38.73
CA LEU A 968 52.74 60.89 38.50
C LEU A 968 53.14 60.21 39.81
N GLY A 969 53.21 60.98 40.90
CA GLY A 969 53.44 60.45 42.25
C GLY A 969 52.27 59.59 42.74
N MET A 970 51.03 60.00 42.45
CA MET A 970 49.83 59.19 42.73
C MET A 970 49.80 57.92 41.89
N LEU A 971 50.02 58.01 40.58
CA LEU A 971 50.01 56.86 39.68
C LEU A 971 51.10 55.85 39.99
N GLY A 972 52.26 56.29 40.51
CA GLY A 972 53.29 55.39 41.01
C GLY A 972 52.86 54.58 42.24
N VAL A 973 51.88 55.07 43.03
CA VAL A 973 51.28 54.31 44.14
C VAL A 973 50.14 53.43 43.65
N VAL A 974 49.35 53.88 42.67
CA VAL A 974 48.23 53.13 42.09
C VAL A 974 48.70 51.91 41.30
N LEU A 975 49.71 52.08 40.43
CA LEU A 975 50.21 51.01 39.54
C LEU A 975 51.22 50.07 40.21
N GLY A 976 51.70 50.41 41.41
CA GLY A 976 52.77 49.67 42.06
C GLY A 976 54.18 49.98 41.55
N ILE A 977 55.20 49.43 42.24
CA ILE A 977 56.63 49.56 41.91
C ILE A 977 57.27 48.17 42.01
N PRO A 978 57.56 47.49 40.88
CA PRO A 978 57.41 47.93 39.49
C PRO A 978 55.93 48.04 39.04
N PRO A 979 55.62 48.88 38.05
CA PRO A 979 54.25 49.08 37.60
C PRO A 979 53.68 47.81 36.95
N GLN A 980 52.58 47.30 37.51
CA GLN A 980 51.79 46.23 36.92
C GLN A 980 50.68 46.85 36.10
N LEU A 981 50.69 46.58 34.79
CA LEU A 981 49.70 47.07 33.85
C LEU A 981 49.52 46.05 32.74
N GLU A 982 48.29 45.66 32.47
CA GLU A 982 47.96 44.98 31.24
C GLU A 982 48.08 45.98 30.07
N MET A 983 48.91 45.67 29.07
CA MET A 983 49.08 46.55 27.89
C MET A 983 47.92 46.42 26.90
N ASN A 984 46.68 46.36 27.42
CA ASN A 984 45.47 46.37 26.61
C ASN A 984 45.13 47.82 26.19
N GLN A 985 44.38 47.96 25.08
CA GLN A 985 44.06 49.28 24.52
C GLN A 985 43.25 50.14 25.52
N THR A 986 42.34 49.51 26.27
CA THR A 986 41.48 50.18 27.25
C THR A 986 42.29 50.80 28.38
N ASN A 987 43.24 50.06 28.96
CA ASN A 987 44.16 50.48 30.01
C ASN A 987 45.07 51.63 29.55
N LEU A 988 45.67 51.50 28.37
CA LEU A 988 46.55 52.56 27.85
C LEU A 988 45.78 53.85 27.52
N VAL A 989 44.61 53.75 26.89
CA VAL A 989 43.80 54.91 26.49
C VAL A 989 43.19 55.61 27.70
N SER A 990 42.66 54.86 28.67
CA SER A 990 42.05 55.44 29.88
C SER A 990 43.10 56.08 30.81
N LEU A 991 44.27 55.45 31.00
CA LEU A 991 45.36 56.01 31.80
C LEU A 991 45.90 57.30 31.16
N GLY A 992 46.19 57.25 29.85
CA GLY A 992 46.64 58.41 29.10
C GLY A 992 45.58 59.52 29.06
N GLY A 993 44.31 59.14 28.92
CA GLY A 993 43.16 60.04 28.97
C GLY A 993 43.05 60.77 30.31
N TYR A 994 43.16 60.06 31.44
CA TYR A 994 43.11 60.65 32.77
C TYR A 994 44.25 61.67 32.98
N VAL A 995 45.50 61.31 32.70
CA VAL A 995 46.66 62.22 32.81
C VAL A 995 46.49 63.44 31.90
N GLY A 996 46.00 63.23 30.68
CA GLY A 996 45.71 64.29 29.70
C GLY A 996 44.66 65.27 30.21
N ILE A 997 43.51 64.78 30.66
CA ILE A 997 42.39 65.58 31.18
C ILE A 997 42.85 66.48 32.33
N VAL A 998 43.54 65.91 33.33
CA VAL A 998 43.95 66.70 34.49
C VAL A 998 45.00 67.75 34.11
N THR A 999 45.98 67.39 33.28
CA THR A 999 47.05 68.31 32.82
C THR A 999 46.49 69.45 31.95
N ILE A 1000 45.57 69.15 31.03
CA ILE A 1000 44.87 70.16 30.23
C ILE A 1000 44.06 71.09 31.15
N GLY A 1001 43.38 70.53 32.16
CA GLY A 1001 42.65 71.34 33.14
C GLY A 1001 43.56 72.30 33.92
N VAL A 1002 44.75 71.87 34.34
CA VAL A 1002 45.77 72.76 34.95
C VAL A 1002 46.14 73.89 33.99
N TRP A 1003 46.40 73.55 32.71
CA TRP A 1003 46.79 74.53 31.69
C TRP A 1003 45.71 75.60 31.45
N ILE A 1004 44.45 75.16 31.36
CA ILE A 1004 43.27 76.01 31.20
C ILE A 1004 43.10 76.92 32.40
N LEU A 1005 43.17 76.38 33.63
CA LEU A 1005 42.97 77.16 34.85
C LEU A 1005 44.05 78.22 35.05
N VAL A 1006 45.31 77.88 34.83
CA VAL A 1006 46.42 78.85 34.89
C VAL A 1006 46.24 79.95 33.84
N LYS A 1007 45.87 79.60 32.59
CA LYS A 1007 45.60 80.59 31.53
C LYS A 1007 44.42 81.49 31.88
N ARG A 1008 43.35 80.92 32.44
CA ARG A 1008 42.14 81.64 32.82
C ARG A 1008 42.39 82.60 33.98
N ALA A 1009 43.14 82.17 35.00
CA ALA A 1009 43.51 83.02 36.13
C ALA A 1009 44.35 84.22 35.70
N ASP A 1010 45.39 84.00 34.87
CA ASP A 1010 46.22 85.07 34.31
C ASP A 1010 45.39 86.10 33.52
N SER A 1011 44.48 85.65 32.65
CA SER A 1011 43.57 86.52 31.91
C SER A 1011 42.62 87.32 32.83
N LEU A 1012 42.07 86.67 33.86
CA LEU A 1012 41.18 87.31 34.84
C LEU A 1012 41.89 88.38 35.66
N TYR A 1013 43.08 88.07 36.21
CA TYR A 1013 43.87 89.05 36.95
C TYR A 1013 44.34 90.19 36.04
N GLY A 1014 44.78 89.89 34.82
CA GLY A 1014 45.14 90.91 33.82
C GLY A 1014 43.99 91.85 33.48
N GLY A 1015 42.78 91.31 33.26
CA GLY A 1015 41.59 92.12 32.99
C GLY A 1015 41.15 92.97 34.18
N LEU A 1016 41.14 92.40 35.38
CA LEU A 1016 40.71 93.09 36.61
C LEU A 1016 41.68 94.22 36.98
N TYR A 1017 42.97 93.91 37.05
CA TYR A 1017 43.99 94.89 37.41
C TYR A 1017 44.21 95.90 36.27
N GLY A 1018 44.09 95.50 35.01
CA GLY A 1018 44.09 96.44 33.87
C GLY A 1018 43.03 97.53 34.03
N ARG A 1019 41.77 97.14 34.27
CA ARG A 1019 40.65 98.08 34.49
C ARG A 1019 40.85 98.97 35.72
N LEU A 1020 41.33 98.41 36.84
CA LEU A 1020 41.64 99.18 38.05
C LEU A 1020 42.73 100.25 37.80
N THR A 1021 43.77 99.92 37.03
CA THR A 1021 44.82 100.89 36.70
C THR A 1021 44.29 102.02 35.83
N ASP A 1022 43.44 101.71 34.84
CA ASP A 1022 42.86 102.72 33.95
C ASP A 1022 41.88 103.66 34.69
N ILE A 1023 41.10 103.13 35.64
CA ILE A 1023 40.22 103.93 36.51
C ILE A 1023 41.04 104.85 37.43
N GLU A 1024 42.10 104.34 38.06
CA GLU A 1024 42.91 105.13 38.99
C GLU A 1024 43.79 106.18 38.30
N ILE A 1025 44.29 105.90 37.08
CA ILE A 1025 45.03 106.89 36.26
C ILE A 1025 44.08 108.00 35.79
N LYS A 1026 42.82 107.68 35.44
CA LYS A 1026 41.80 108.69 35.16
C LYS A 1026 41.48 109.52 36.41
N ALA A 1027 41.39 108.91 37.59
CA ALA A 1027 41.15 109.62 38.85
C ALA A 1027 42.30 110.59 39.24
N THR A 1028 43.55 110.16 39.11
CA THR A 1028 44.72 111.05 39.37
C THR A 1028 44.90 112.14 38.31
N ARG A 1029 44.49 111.90 37.05
CA ARG A 1029 44.41 112.96 36.03
C ARG A 1029 43.33 113.99 36.37
N ILE A 1030 42.16 113.57 36.85
CA ILE A 1030 41.08 114.46 37.31
C ILE A 1030 41.50 115.28 38.54
N GLU A 1031 42.20 114.67 39.51
CA GLU A 1031 42.72 115.36 40.70
C GLU A 1031 43.81 116.39 40.35
N ARG A 1032 44.62 116.12 39.33
CA ARG A 1032 45.60 117.09 38.79
C ARG A 1032 44.94 118.22 38.00
N ASP A 1033 43.89 117.92 37.25
CA ASP A 1033 43.17 118.91 36.43
C ASP A 1033 42.25 119.80 37.30
N LEU A 1034 41.87 119.38 38.51
CA LEU A 1034 41.16 120.19 39.53
C LEU A 1034 42.06 121.17 40.32
N SER A 1035 43.38 121.12 40.14
CA SER A 1035 44.36 121.99 40.84
C SER A 1035 44.70 123.28 40.07
N ASP A 1036 44.21 123.46 38.83
CA ASP A 1036 44.40 124.67 38.01
C ASP A 1036 43.07 125.17 37.38
N PRO A 1037 42.32 126.04 38.07
CA PRO A 1037 40.97 126.45 37.67
C PRO A 1037 40.91 127.34 36.41
N ALA A 1038 42.04 127.80 35.86
CA ALA A 1038 42.06 128.63 34.65
C ALA A 1038 42.03 127.81 33.35
N ARG A 1039 42.46 126.55 33.38
CA ARG A 1039 42.45 125.64 32.22
C ARG A 1039 41.12 124.88 32.09
N LEU A 1040 40.45 124.64 33.21
CA LEU A 1040 39.18 123.93 33.30
C LEU A 1040 37.99 124.73 32.73
N LEU A 1041 38.08 126.07 32.66
CA LEU A 1041 37.07 126.93 32.00
C LEU A 1041 37.31 127.12 30.48
N SER A 1042 38.49 126.76 29.98
CA SER A 1042 38.84 126.82 28.55
C SER A 1042 38.44 125.56 27.80
N ASP A 1043 38.56 124.38 28.42
CA ASP A 1043 38.15 123.11 27.80
C ASP A 1043 36.64 122.83 27.93
N LEU A 1044 35.97 123.37 28.97
CA LEU A 1044 34.49 123.32 29.10
C LEU A 1044 33.72 124.21 28.11
N ALA A 1045 34.42 125.05 27.33
CA ALA A 1045 33.82 125.94 26.34
C ALA A 1045 34.03 125.47 24.88
N ASN A 1046 34.89 124.47 24.63
CA ASN A 1046 35.25 124.02 23.27
C ASN A 1046 34.87 122.59 22.91
N GLU A 1047 34.59 121.70 23.87
CA GLU A 1047 34.12 120.34 23.57
C GLU A 1047 32.81 120.06 24.33
N GLY A 1048 31.75 119.80 23.58
CA GLY A 1048 30.48 119.37 24.13
C GLY A 1048 30.66 118.06 24.91
N ILE A 1049 29.93 117.97 26.02
CA ILE A 1049 29.84 116.77 26.84
C ILE A 1049 29.12 115.68 26.02
N ASP A 1050 29.87 114.73 25.46
CA ASP A 1050 29.32 113.47 24.96
C ASP A 1050 29.41 112.40 26.07
N LEU A 1051 28.28 112.19 26.73
CA LEU A 1051 28.07 111.24 27.83
C LEU A 1051 27.70 109.83 27.33
N SER A 1052 27.84 109.55 26.03
CA SER A 1052 27.51 108.23 25.45
C SER A 1052 28.51 107.12 25.78
N GLU A 1053 29.72 107.42 26.26
CA GLU A 1053 30.68 106.38 26.70
C GLU A 1053 30.49 105.94 28.17
N ILE A 1054 29.58 106.60 28.90
CA ILE A 1054 29.24 106.26 30.30
C ILE A 1054 27.96 105.41 30.39
N PHE A 1055 27.15 105.36 29.32
CA PHE A 1055 25.96 104.52 29.27
C PHE A 1055 25.78 103.97 27.85
N ASP A 1056 26.42 102.83 27.57
CA ASP A 1056 25.81 101.88 26.64
C ASP A 1056 25.99 100.42 27.10
N GLU A 1057 24.90 99.71 26.87
CA GLU A 1057 24.49 98.39 27.35
C GLU A 1057 25.19 97.22 26.62
N PRO A 1058 24.97 95.95 27.02
CA PRO A 1058 25.96 94.87 26.95
C PRO A 1058 26.06 94.23 25.56
N PRO A 1059 27.21 93.62 25.19
CA PRO A 1059 27.21 92.56 24.21
C PRO A 1059 26.84 91.23 24.89
N ALA A 1060 25.64 90.77 24.55
CA ALA A 1060 25.25 89.39 24.31
C ALA A 1060 25.96 88.29 25.10
N ASN A 1061 25.19 87.72 26.02
CA ASN A 1061 25.35 86.37 26.53
C ASN A 1061 25.47 85.35 25.37
N VAL A 1062 26.39 84.41 25.58
CA VAL A 1062 26.20 82.97 25.35
C VAL A 1062 26.34 82.46 23.92
N ASP A 1063 27.56 82.01 23.60
CA ASP A 1063 27.77 80.85 22.74
C ASP A 1063 27.78 79.62 23.67
N SER A 1064 26.58 79.17 24.06
CA SER A 1064 26.33 77.81 24.54
C SER A 1064 26.03 76.96 23.31
N GLY A 1065 27.08 76.38 22.76
CA GLY A 1065 27.01 75.52 21.59
C GLY A 1065 28.04 74.40 21.66
N LEU A 1066 28.18 73.78 22.83
CA LEU A 1066 28.83 72.48 22.96
C LEU A 1066 28.34 71.69 24.17
N LEU A 1067 27.03 71.76 24.43
CA LEU A 1067 26.25 70.80 25.23
C LEU A 1067 24.80 70.89 24.73
N ASP A 1068 24.65 70.54 23.45
CA ASP A 1068 23.37 70.08 22.91
C ASP A 1068 23.61 68.65 22.43
N ASN A 1069 23.72 67.77 23.42
CA ASN A 1069 23.33 66.38 23.28
C ASN A 1069 22.91 65.89 24.65
N LEU A 1070 21.79 65.17 24.68
CA LEU A 1070 21.22 64.39 25.78
C LEU A 1070 20.18 65.11 26.65
N SER A 1071 18.97 65.12 26.09
CA SER A 1071 17.78 64.66 26.78
C SER A 1071 18.04 63.37 27.58
N ILE A 1072 17.92 63.41 28.90
CA ILE A 1072 17.33 62.32 29.69
C ILE A 1072 16.52 63.00 30.80
N ASP A 1073 15.25 63.25 30.49
CA ASP A 1073 14.17 63.23 31.48
C ASP A 1073 13.13 62.30 30.89
N GLY A 1074 12.82 61.21 31.60
CA GLY A 1074 11.80 60.26 31.14
C GLY A 1074 11.91 58.82 31.61
N ILE A 1075 12.43 58.54 32.81
CA ILE A 1075 12.00 57.40 33.62
C ILE A 1075 12.14 57.86 35.08
N LEU A 1076 11.09 58.39 35.72
CA LEU A 1076 10.16 57.65 36.59
C LEU A 1076 8.87 58.47 36.85
N GLY A 1077 7.73 57.78 36.94
CA GLY A 1077 6.44 58.27 37.48
C GLY A 1077 5.51 58.90 36.42
N ASP A 1078 4.22 58.60 36.30
CA ASP A 1078 3.24 58.01 37.22
C ASP A 1078 2.14 57.33 36.37
N GLU A 1079 1.65 56.14 36.73
CA GLU A 1079 0.44 55.94 37.55
C GLU A 1079 -0.82 56.56 36.90
N GLU A 1080 -1.71 55.73 36.33
CA GLU A 1080 -3.04 55.44 36.91
C GLU A 1080 -3.91 54.56 35.98
N VAL A 1081 -4.14 53.32 36.43
CA VAL A 1081 -5.46 52.69 36.67
C VAL A 1081 -6.48 52.53 35.51
N ARG A 1082 -6.73 51.25 35.17
CA ARG A 1082 -8.01 50.50 35.02
C ARG A 1082 -7.88 49.41 33.96
N ASP A 1083 -8.43 48.21 34.05
CA ASP A 1083 -9.22 47.46 35.03
C ASP A 1083 -9.10 45.98 34.58
N ASP A 1084 -8.92 45.09 35.56
CA ASP A 1084 -9.32 43.68 35.66
C ASP A 1084 -9.78 42.88 34.42
N ALA A 1085 -9.03 41.80 34.11
CA ALA A 1085 -9.50 40.40 34.14
C ALA A 1085 -8.33 39.44 33.83
#